data_AF-A0A496XI49-F1
#
_entry.id   AF-A0A496XI49-F1
#
_cell.length_a   1.000
_cell.length_b   1.000
_cell.length_c   1.000
_cell.angle_alpha   90.00
_cell.angle_beta   90.00
_cell.angle_gamma   90.00
#
_symmetry.space_group_name_H-M   'P 1'
#
loop_
_entity.id
_entity.type
_entity.pdbx_description
1 polymer ?
#
loop_
_entity_poly.entity_id
_entity_poly.type
_entity_poly.pdbx_seq_one_letter_code
_entity_poly.pdbx_strand_id
1 'polypeptide(L)'
;MHDNQDLTAKRIINAMRALPRDHFIEMSDPNLVLGRSIPPTNAVSEILNHTDVHPEHKVLQVGTGAGYVAALLCKLAAQVVTMENNPAIARFAQSRFNKLGLANLVLRELDGSEGASDLGPYDRVLVSSPRVINKTRLLDQLATGGRLIALEQGENSTHILTRYEITELGTTLRKELALVDFSRDTGMTLLDMGMVDRVMLSAARSIARQKKLPVIKILRDKLNMEDTTLYRRLAEENGMSFAPIDELLPTVQPLLMERFSRSFLDGHHLIPLRVEDHSLHVATDDPDASVEEIFHMYPYERVLKVLVTPNDFKRLWTTVELSLQGDAKQLWDKKSKAKEQEDEPDISKPEKTRIEAHLITLCDALLLDAVSEDASDLHIEQYKQRTRIRLRVDGDLHDLTHYVLSPQETKGLINVIKIRGEMDIAEKRLPQGGRSQLMAGGIGYDLRIQVQPSLHGEAVVIRLLPQSGNIVAIEDLGMNQTVMRHYRRLLDNPSGLVLVVGPTGSGKSTTLYAGLSELAKDGRRKVLTIEDPIEYSMEGIMQTRARPNIGFNFADGMRSFVRLDPDVILVGEIRDTETAVEAIRASQTGHVVLSTLHSNDAVDALQRLYDLNVHANSVASELMGVIAQKLAKRICPQCKTGATPDPAILEELFPEGTPDSFRC
;
A
#
# COMPACT_ATOMS: atom_id res chain seq x y z
N MET A 1 -40.20 -2.74 25.27
CA MET A 1 -38.83 -2.22 25.56
C MET A 1 -38.06 -1.82 24.31
N HIS A 2 -38.18 -2.53 23.17
CA HIS A 2 -37.48 -2.14 21.93
C HIS A 2 -37.95 -0.79 21.32
N ASP A 3 -39.25 -0.49 21.30
CA ASP A 3 -39.73 0.78 20.72
C ASP A 3 -39.21 2.03 21.45
N ASN A 4 -39.00 1.94 22.76
CA ASN A 4 -38.55 3.09 23.56
C ASN A 4 -37.04 3.33 23.40
N GLN A 5 -36.24 2.28 23.21
CA GLN A 5 -34.80 2.40 22.91
C GLN A 5 -34.57 3.03 21.53
N ASP A 6 -35.40 2.69 20.53
CA ASP A 6 -35.30 3.25 19.18
C ASP A 6 -35.68 4.74 19.13
N LEU A 7 -36.62 5.16 19.99
CA LEU A 7 -36.97 6.58 20.21
C LEU A 7 -35.83 7.38 20.88
N THR A 8 -35.19 6.83 21.92
CA THR A 8 -34.06 7.47 22.61
C THR A 8 -32.86 7.64 21.68
N ALA A 9 -32.51 6.60 20.91
CA ALA A 9 -31.42 6.65 19.94
C ALA A 9 -31.64 7.73 18.86
N LYS A 10 -32.87 7.86 18.34
CA LYS A 10 -33.21 8.91 17.36
C LYS A 10 -33.05 10.31 17.94
N ARG A 11 -33.44 10.53 19.21
CA ARG A 11 -33.25 11.83 19.89
C ARG A 11 -31.77 12.18 20.05
N ILE A 12 -30.93 11.20 20.41
CA ILE A 12 -29.48 11.38 20.54
C ILE A 12 -28.87 11.76 19.18
N ILE A 13 -29.21 11.04 18.10
CA ILE A 13 -28.73 11.35 16.75
C ILE A 13 -29.12 12.78 16.33
N ASN A 14 -30.36 13.20 16.61
CA ASN A 14 -30.82 14.55 16.31
C ASN A 14 -30.09 15.62 17.12
N ALA A 15 -29.83 15.38 18.41
CA ALA A 15 -29.06 16.28 19.26
C ALA A 15 -27.61 16.46 18.75
N MET A 16 -26.96 15.35 18.34
CA MET A 16 -25.60 15.36 17.81
C MET A 16 -25.49 16.00 16.42
N ARG A 17 -26.55 15.95 15.61
CA ARG A 17 -26.62 16.72 14.36
C ARG A 17 -26.80 18.22 14.61
N ALA A 18 -27.62 18.59 15.60
CA ALA A 18 -27.88 19.98 15.94
C ALA A 18 -26.68 20.66 16.64
N LEU A 19 -25.84 19.88 17.33
CA LEU A 19 -24.60 20.34 17.95
C LEU A 19 -23.44 19.52 17.40
N PRO A 20 -22.89 19.89 16.23
CA PRO A 20 -21.73 19.23 15.67
C PRO A 20 -20.55 19.29 16.64
N ARG A 21 -19.81 18.18 16.71
CA ARG A 21 -18.64 18.03 17.58
C ARG A 21 -17.54 19.05 17.24
N ASP A 22 -17.41 19.42 15.98
CA ASP A 22 -16.33 20.28 15.47
C ASP A 22 -16.33 21.68 16.09
N HIS A 23 -17.52 22.21 16.40
CA HIS A 23 -17.66 23.49 17.11
C HIS A 23 -17.01 23.49 18.52
N PHE A 24 -16.84 22.30 19.10
CA PHE A 24 -16.18 22.12 20.39
C PHE A 24 -14.66 21.92 20.24
N ILE A 25 -14.20 21.51 19.05
CA ILE A 25 -12.79 21.29 18.69
C ILE A 25 -12.13 22.59 18.24
N GLU A 26 -12.69 23.30 17.26
CA GLU A 26 -12.11 24.50 16.60
C GLU A 26 -11.80 25.66 17.56
N MET A 27 -12.45 25.69 18.73
CA MET A 27 -12.32 26.78 19.69
C MET A 27 -11.39 26.47 20.87
N SER A 28 -10.72 25.33 20.88
CA SER A 28 -9.85 24.88 21.98
C SER A 28 -8.54 25.67 21.96
N ASP A 29 -8.18 26.35 23.05
CA ASP A 29 -6.86 26.98 23.20
C ASP A 29 -5.77 25.91 23.08
N PRO A 30 -4.80 26.02 22.14
CA PRO A 30 -3.73 25.04 21.96
C PRO A 30 -2.91 24.78 23.25
N ASN A 31 -2.87 25.73 24.18
CA ASN A 31 -2.17 25.60 25.46
C ASN A 31 -2.96 24.80 26.50
N LEU A 32 -4.28 24.71 26.36
CA LEU A 32 -5.09 23.71 27.05
C LEU A 32 -5.10 22.45 26.20
N VAL A 33 -3.98 21.72 26.26
CA VAL A 33 -3.86 20.36 25.74
C VAL A 33 -5.16 19.62 26.04
N LEU A 34 -5.83 19.09 25.02
CA LEU A 34 -6.53 17.80 24.99
C LEU A 34 -7.54 17.75 23.83
N GLY A 35 -7.05 17.38 22.64
CA GLY A 35 -7.84 16.58 21.70
C GLY A 35 -8.38 15.28 22.35
N ARG A 36 -7.89 14.89 23.53
CA ARG A 36 -8.43 13.77 24.31
C ARG A 36 -9.60 14.12 25.26
N SER A 37 -10.06 15.39 25.31
CA SER A 37 -11.12 15.82 26.25
C SER A 37 -12.54 15.72 25.68
N ILE A 38 -12.68 15.57 24.35
CA ILE A 38 -13.97 15.39 23.68
C ILE A 38 -14.05 13.95 23.20
N PRO A 39 -14.91 13.10 23.80
CA PRO A 39 -15.03 11.71 23.39
C PRO A 39 -15.39 11.58 21.90
N PRO A 40 -14.93 10.52 21.22
CA PRO A 40 -15.29 10.29 19.84
C PRO A 40 -16.80 10.02 19.72
N THR A 41 -17.35 10.24 18.52
CA THR A 41 -18.80 10.26 18.31
C THR A 41 -19.50 8.94 18.69
N ASN A 42 -18.83 7.80 18.48
CA ASN A 42 -19.28 6.48 18.92
C ASN A 42 -19.30 6.38 20.45
N ALA A 43 -18.25 6.81 21.15
CA ALA A 43 -18.20 6.81 22.60
C ALA A 43 -19.31 7.70 23.20
N VAL A 44 -19.52 8.90 22.66
CA VAL A 44 -20.62 9.78 23.09
C VAL A 44 -21.98 9.11 22.89
N SER A 45 -22.20 8.48 21.74
CA SER A 45 -23.45 7.78 21.47
C SER A 45 -23.67 6.63 22.46
N GLU A 46 -22.64 5.83 22.75
CA GLU A 46 -22.72 4.72 23.70
C GLU A 46 -23.03 5.20 25.11
N ILE A 47 -22.31 6.24 25.58
CA ILE A 47 -22.53 6.87 26.89
C ILE A 47 -23.98 7.37 27.00
N LEU A 48 -24.46 8.15 26.02
CA LEU A 48 -25.80 8.76 26.10
C LEU A 48 -26.92 7.73 25.96
N ASN A 49 -26.74 6.69 25.13
CA ASN A 49 -27.70 5.60 25.00
C ASN A 49 -27.91 4.88 26.35
N HIS A 50 -26.83 4.58 27.08
CA HIS A 50 -26.91 3.92 28.38
C HIS A 50 -27.32 4.85 29.53
N THR A 51 -27.11 6.16 29.37
CA THR A 51 -27.62 7.16 30.32
C THR A 51 -29.14 7.26 30.29
N ASP A 52 -29.79 6.90 29.17
CA ASP A 52 -31.24 6.75 29.06
C ASP A 52 -31.99 8.00 29.55
N VAL A 53 -31.70 9.13 28.90
CA VAL A 53 -32.17 10.47 29.30
C VAL A 53 -33.49 10.82 28.62
N HIS A 54 -34.52 11.11 29.41
CA HIS A 54 -35.83 11.58 28.96
C HIS A 54 -35.98 13.10 29.11
N PRO A 55 -36.87 13.76 28.32
CA PRO A 55 -37.01 15.21 28.29
C PRO A 55 -37.33 15.85 29.65
N GLU A 56 -37.98 15.14 30.55
CA GLU A 56 -38.37 15.59 31.89
C GLU A 56 -37.25 15.45 32.92
N HIS A 57 -36.18 14.71 32.61
CA HIS A 57 -35.16 14.39 33.58
C HIS A 57 -34.34 15.61 33.98
N LYS A 58 -33.93 15.60 35.25
CA LYS A 58 -32.84 16.40 35.79
C LYS A 58 -31.57 15.55 35.86
N VAL A 59 -30.51 16.01 35.21
CA VAL A 59 -29.27 15.25 35.02
C VAL A 59 -28.10 15.93 35.73
N LEU A 60 -27.34 15.18 36.52
CA LEU A 60 -26.04 15.60 37.03
C LEU A 60 -24.93 14.97 36.17
N GLN A 61 -24.03 15.77 35.61
CA GLN A 61 -22.82 15.31 34.95
C GLN A 61 -21.59 15.65 35.79
N VAL A 62 -20.76 14.65 36.08
CA VAL A 62 -19.47 14.84 36.74
C VAL A 62 -18.34 14.70 35.73
N GLY A 63 -17.55 15.76 35.55
CA GLY A 63 -16.51 15.87 34.53
C GLY A 63 -17.02 16.57 33.29
N THR A 64 -17.01 17.91 33.32
CA THR A 64 -17.50 18.75 32.21
C THR A 64 -16.56 18.69 31.02
N GLY A 65 -15.24 18.74 31.26
CA GLY A 65 -14.22 18.79 30.22
C GLY A 65 -14.48 19.95 29.26
N ALA A 66 -14.36 19.69 27.96
CA ALA A 66 -14.71 20.67 26.93
C ALA A 66 -16.23 21.00 26.86
N GLY A 67 -17.10 20.29 27.59
CA GLY A 67 -18.52 20.61 27.67
C GLY A 67 -19.40 20.05 26.53
N TYR A 68 -18.84 19.23 25.63
CA TYR A 68 -19.63 18.65 24.53
C TYR A 68 -20.77 17.75 25.03
N VAL A 69 -20.46 16.81 25.94
CA VAL A 69 -21.48 15.92 26.54
C VAL A 69 -22.52 16.72 27.33
N ALA A 70 -22.11 17.75 28.07
CA ALA A 70 -23.02 18.61 28.83
C ALA A 70 -24.00 19.35 27.91
N ALA A 71 -23.50 19.87 26.79
CA ALA A 71 -24.33 20.54 25.80
C ALA A 71 -25.33 19.59 25.12
N LEU A 72 -24.93 18.35 24.83
CA LEU A 72 -25.84 17.33 24.30
C LEU A 72 -26.91 16.95 25.33
N LEU A 73 -26.54 16.77 26.60
CA LEU A 73 -27.50 16.52 27.68
C LEU A 73 -28.54 17.64 27.78
N CYS A 74 -28.17 18.91 27.56
CA CYS A 74 -29.12 20.03 27.57
C CYS A 74 -30.17 19.97 26.46
N LYS A 75 -29.87 19.28 25.35
CA LYS A 75 -30.85 19.02 24.29
C LYS A 75 -31.75 17.81 24.62
N LEU A 76 -31.36 16.99 25.58
CA LEU A 76 -32.03 15.72 25.92
C LEU A 76 -32.83 15.78 27.23
N ALA A 77 -32.48 16.69 28.14
CA ALA A 77 -33.01 16.78 29.50
C ALA A 77 -33.66 18.14 29.79
N ALA A 78 -34.51 18.20 30.82
CA ALA A 78 -35.15 19.42 31.28
C ALA A 78 -34.14 20.36 31.95
N GLN A 79 -33.25 19.80 32.76
CA GLN A 79 -32.21 20.55 33.49
C GLN A 79 -30.94 19.72 33.59
N VAL A 80 -29.79 20.37 33.38
CA VAL A 80 -28.47 19.75 33.49
C VAL A 80 -27.62 20.51 34.49
N VAL A 81 -27.07 19.82 35.47
CA VAL A 81 -26.02 20.32 36.35
C VAL A 81 -24.74 19.63 35.95
N THR A 82 -23.67 20.37 35.66
CA THR A 82 -22.37 19.79 35.28
C THR A 82 -21.28 20.30 36.20
N MET A 83 -20.31 19.44 36.53
CA MET A 83 -19.24 19.76 37.49
C MET A 83 -17.87 19.68 36.83
N GLU A 84 -17.01 20.65 37.13
CA GLU A 84 -15.62 20.70 36.67
C GLU A 84 -14.73 21.15 37.83
N ASN A 85 -13.63 20.44 38.09
CA ASN A 85 -12.75 20.78 39.20
C ASN A 85 -11.58 21.68 38.77
N ASN A 86 -11.32 21.80 37.47
CA ASN A 86 -10.30 22.69 36.94
C ASN A 86 -10.90 24.08 36.61
N PRO A 87 -10.50 25.16 37.31
CA PRO A 87 -11.04 26.51 37.10
C PRO A 87 -10.90 27.03 35.67
N ALA A 88 -9.80 26.70 34.99
CA ALA A 88 -9.55 27.17 33.62
C ALA A 88 -10.50 26.50 32.62
N ILE A 89 -10.67 25.19 32.74
CA ILE A 89 -11.59 24.40 31.91
C ILE A 89 -13.05 24.82 32.18
N ALA A 90 -13.40 25.03 33.46
CA ALA A 90 -14.73 25.48 33.86
C ALA A 90 -15.11 26.82 33.21
N ARG A 91 -14.23 27.83 33.28
CA ARG A 91 -14.47 29.14 32.65
C ARG A 91 -14.64 29.04 31.13
N PHE A 92 -13.83 28.19 30.50
CA PHE A 92 -13.89 27.98 29.06
C PHE A 92 -15.20 27.31 28.64
N ALA A 93 -15.61 26.25 29.34
CA ALA A 93 -16.89 25.60 29.15
C ALA A 93 -18.06 26.57 29.38
N GLN A 94 -18.01 27.39 30.44
CA GLN A 94 -19.05 28.39 30.74
C GLN A 94 -19.22 29.42 29.62
N SER A 95 -18.11 29.96 29.09
CA SER A 95 -18.14 30.90 27.96
C SER A 95 -18.82 30.27 26.74
N ARG A 96 -18.55 28.99 26.49
CA ARG A 96 -19.15 28.23 25.40
C ARG A 96 -20.64 27.99 25.61
N PHE A 97 -21.06 27.59 26.82
CA PHE A 97 -22.47 27.38 27.14
C PHE A 97 -23.29 28.67 26.98
N ASN A 98 -22.71 29.81 27.36
CA ASN A 98 -23.33 31.12 27.16
C ASN A 98 -23.52 31.44 25.66
N LYS A 99 -22.51 31.18 24.82
CA LYS A 99 -22.61 31.37 23.36
C LYS A 99 -23.67 30.46 22.71
N LEU A 100 -23.82 29.24 23.21
CA LEU A 100 -24.81 28.27 22.73
C LEU A 100 -26.22 28.51 23.29
N GLY A 101 -26.40 29.48 24.21
CA GLY A 101 -27.69 29.81 24.79
C GLY A 101 -28.29 28.68 25.64
N LEU A 102 -27.46 27.88 26.31
CA LEU A 102 -27.91 26.71 27.09
C LEU A 102 -28.45 27.14 28.47
N ALA A 103 -29.65 27.72 28.49
CA ALA A 103 -30.27 28.29 29.70
C ALA A 103 -30.65 27.25 30.78
N ASN A 104 -30.78 25.98 30.41
CA ASN A 104 -31.09 24.89 31.32
C ASN A 104 -29.85 24.19 31.92
N LEU A 105 -28.66 24.76 31.74
CA LEU A 105 -27.39 24.25 32.26
C LEU A 105 -26.89 25.07 33.46
N VAL A 106 -26.44 24.38 34.51
CA VAL A 106 -25.71 24.98 35.64
C VAL A 106 -24.34 24.31 35.76
N LEU A 107 -23.25 25.08 35.64
CA LEU A 107 -21.89 24.61 35.88
C LEU A 107 -21.48 24.89 37.35
N ARG A 108 -20.87 23.89 38.01
CA ARG A 108 -20.26 24.03 39.35
C ARG A 108 -18.76 23.79 39.26
N GLU A 109 -17.98 24.72 39.84
CA GLU A 109 -16.53 24.62 39.98
C GLU A 109 -16.18 23.98 41.33
N LEU A 110 -16.33 22.64 41.44
CA LEU A 110 -16.19 21.88 42.68
C LEU A 110 -15.64 20.47 42.40
N ASP A 111 -15.20 19.78 43.45
CA ASP A 111 -14.89 18.35 43.36
C ASP A 111 -16.16 17.56 43.01
N GLY A 112 -16.08 16.85 41.89
CA GLY A 112 -17.19 16.06 41.37
C GLY A 112 -17.60 14.86 42.22
N SER A 113 -16.79 14.43 43.18
CA SER A 113 -17.13 13.32 44.09
C SER A 113 -18.20 13.70 45.12
N GLU A 114 -18.34 14.99 45.44
CA GLU A 114 -19.34 15.49 46.39
C GLU A 114 -20.73 15.68 45.76
N GLY A 115 -20.80 15.81 44.43
CA GLY A 115 -22.03 16.15 43.72
C GLY A 115 -22.52 17.58 44.02
N ALA A 116 -23.79 17.83 43.74
CA ALA A 116 -24.44 19.12 43.96
C ALA A 116 -25.80 18.88 44.63
N SER A 117 -25.75 18.56 45.92
CA SER A 117 -26.92 18.15 46.70
C SER A 117 -27.95 19.26 46.88
N ASP A 118 -27.52 20.53 46.88
CA ASP A 118 -28.37 21.73 46.90
C ASP A 118 -29.26 21.85 45.66
N LEU A 119 -28.84 21.24 44.56
CA LEU A 119 -29.57 21.20 43.29
C LEU A 119 -30.18 19.82 43.04
N GLY A 120 -30.03 18.83 43.93
CA GLY A 120 -30.68 17.52 43.80
C GLY A 120 -32.18 17.55 44.15
N PRO A 121 -32.87 16.40 44.09
CA PRO A 121 -32.39 15.10 43.62
C PRO A 121 -32.33 15.01 42.07
N TYR A 122 -31.63 13.99 41.56
CA TYR A 122 -31.37 13.79 40.12
C TYR A 122 -31.96 12.48 39.58
N ASP A 123 -32.61 12.53 38.42
CA ASP A 123 -33.12 11.33 37.74
C ASP A 123 -32.01 10.51 37.09
N ARG A 124 -30.95 11.19 36.63
CA ARG A 124 -29.74 10.58 36.08
C ARG A 124 -28.50 11.26 36.62
N VAL A 125 -27.51 10.47 36.99
CA VAL A 125 -26.16 10.94 37.29
C VAL A 125 -25.20 10.28 36.30
N LEU A 126 -24.46 11.08 35.53
CA LEU A 126 -23.44 10.62 34.59
C LEU A 126 -22.06 11.03 35.10
N VAL A 127 -21.27 10.06 35.55
CA VAL A 127 -19.87 10.26 35.94
C VAL A 127 -18.99 10.00 34.72
N SER A 128 -18.62 11.06 34.01
CA SER A 128 -17.77 11.00 32.81
C SER A 128 -16.27 10.96 33.14
N SER A 129 -15.89 11.31 34.37
CA SER A 129 -14.51 11.28 34.84
C SER A 129 -14.18 9.99 35.59
N PRO A 130 -13.31 9.11 35.05
CA PRO A 130 -12.94 7.86 35.71
C PRO A 130 -12.11 8.08 36.99
N ARG A 131 -11.67 9.31 37.26
CA ARG A 131 -10.97 9.69 38.50
C ARG A 131 -11.88 9.68 39.73
N VAL A 132 -13.21 9.70 39.54
CA VAL A 132 -14.18 9.67 40.63
C VAL A 132 -14.44 8.21 41.04
N ILE A 133 -13.59 7.72 41.94
CA ILE A 133 -13.63 6.33 42.42
C ILE A 133 -14.83 6.15 43.37
N ASN A 134 -14.93 7.01 44.39
CA ASN A 134 -16.00 6.95 45.38
C ASN A 134 -17.27 7.66 44.85
N LYS A 135 -18.37 6.93 44.80
CA LYS A 135 -19.65 7.37 44.22
C LYS A 135 -20.78 7.45 45.27
N THR A 136 -20.48 7.17 46.55
CA THR A 136 -21.51 7.07 47.61
C THR A 136 -22.33 8.35 47.72
N ARG A 137 -21.67 9.51 47.79
CA ARG A 137 -22.34 10.83 47.85
C ARG A 137 -23.22 11.13 46.64
N LEU A 138 -22.83 10.62 45.46
CA LEU A 138 -23.57 10.82 44.22
C LEU A 138 -24.82 9.93 44.17
N LEU A 139 -24.74 8.72 44.73
CA LEU A 139 -25.88 7.82 44.86
C LEU A 139 -26.93 8.38 45.82
N ASP A 140 -26.51 9.01 46.92
CA ASP A 140 -27.42 9.65 47.88
C ASP A 140 -28.24 10.80 47.27
N GLN A 141 -27.84 11.31 46.10
CA GLN A 141 -28.48 12.41 45.39
C GLN A 141 -29.44 11.94 44.27
N LEU A 142 -29.61 10.62 44.08
CA LEU A 142 -30.55 10.09 43.11
C LEU A 142 -32.00 10.26 43.57
N ALA A 143 -32.88 10.65 42.66
CA ALA A 143 -34.32 10.59 42.85
C ALA A 143 -34.81 9.13 42.92
N THR A 144 -36.03 8.91 43.40
CA THR A 144 -36.64 7.57 43.41
C THR A 144 -36.72 7.00 41.99
N GLY A 145 -36.10 5.84 41.75
CA GLY A 145 -35.98 5.26 40.40
C GLY A 145 -34.89 5.88 39.52
N GLY A 146 -34.08 6.78 40.07
CA GLY A 146 -32.93 7.37 39.42
C GLY A 146 -31.80 6.36 39.18
N ARG A 147 -30.96 6.65 38.19
CA ARG A 147 -29.82 5.79 37.82
C ARG A 147 -28.53 6.59 37.79
N LEU A 148 -27.46 5.99 38.29
CA LEU A 148 -26.10 6.50 38.10
C LEU A 148 -25.38 5.64 37.07
N ILE A 149 -24.84 6.29 36.05
CA ILE A 149 -23.95 5.71 35.04
C ILE A 149 -22.57 6.30 35.25
N ALA A 150 -21.55 5.46 35.29
CA ALA A 150 -20.17 5.89 35.47
C ALA A 150 -19.26 5.28 34.40
N LEU A 151 -18.31 6.08 33.95
CA LEU A 151 -17.16 5.61 33.21
C LEU A 151 -16.09 5.19 34.21
N GLU A 152 -15.70 3.92 34.18
CA GLU A 152 -14.67 3.35 35.06
C GLU A 152 -13.50 2.82 34.24
N GLN A 153 -12.30 2.85 34.82
CA GLN A 153 -11.13 2.25 34.20
C GLN A 153 -11.09 0.75 34.56
N GLY A 154 -11.18 -0.09 33.54
CA GLY A 154 -11.04 -1.55 33.64
C GLY A 154 -9.58 -2.01 33.52
N GLU A 155 -9.40 -3.32 33.38
CA GLU A 155 -8.09 -3.91 33.12
C GLU A 155 -7.53 -3.43 31.77
N ASN A 156 -6.20 -3.28 31.67
CA ASN A 156 -5.48 -2.80 30.48
C ASN A 156 -5.88 -1.39 29.98
N SER A 157 -6.27 -0.48 30.88
CA SER A 157 -6.67 0.89 30.53
C SER A 157 -7.89 1.02 29.62
N THR A 158 -8.70 -0.05 29.50
CA THR A 158 -10.00 0.00 28.83
C THR A 158 -11.01 0.77 29.69
N HIS A 159 -11.94 1.50 29.07
CA HIS A 159 -13.00 2.19 29.81
C HIS A 159 -14.28 1.38 29.74
N ILE A 160 -14.95 1.20 30.89
CA ILE A 160 -16.18 0.41 31.01
C ILE A 160 -17.28 1.35 31.52
N LEU A 161 -18.43 1.33 30.87
CA LEU A 161 -19.65 1.94 31.40
C LEU A 161 -20.27 1.01 32.44
N THR A 162 -20.46 1.53 33.64
CA THR A 162 -21.10 0.82 34.73
C THR A 162 -22.33 1.56 35.22
N ARG A 163 -23.35 0.78 35.58
CA ARG A 163 -24.59 1.27 36.15
C ARG A 163 -24.67 0.93 37.61
N TYR A 164 -25.12 1.90 38.39
CA TYR A 164 -25.45 1.75 39.79
C TYR A 164 -26.93 2.00 39.99
N GLU A 165 -27.61 1.05 40.64
CA GLU A 165 -29.02 1.12 41.00
C GLU A 165 -29.15 0.83 42.51
N ILE A 166 -30.00 1.61 43.20
CA ILE A 166 -30.34 1.36 44.61
C ILE A 166 -31.54 0.40 44.60
N THR A 167 -31.40 -0.77 45.19
CA THR A 167 -32.51 -1.73 45.33
C THR A 167 -33.52 -1.27 46.38
N GLU A 168 -34.71 -1.86 46.40
CA GLU A 168 -35.75 -1.57 47.42
C GLU A 168 -35.26 -1.82 48.87
N LEU A 169 -34.17 -2.57 49.05
CA LEU A 169 -33.53 -2.88 50.33
C LEU A 169 -32.38 -1.90 50.68
N GLY A 170 -32.15 -0.85 49.89
CA GLY A 170 -31.11 0.14 50.11
C GLY A 170 -29.69 -0.33 49.75
N THR A 171 -29.54 -1.51 49.14
CA THR A 171 -28.24 -1.99 48.67
C THR A 171 -27.94 -1.50 47.26
N THR A 172 -26.69 -1.08 47.04
CA THR A 172 -26.22 -0.61 45.73
C THR A 172 -25.82 -1.79 44.85
N LEU A 173 -26.47 -1.93 43.69
CA LEU A 173 -26.13 -2.92 42.67
C LEU A 173 -25.26 -2.28 41.59
N ARG A 174 -24.02 -2.77 41.42
CA ARG A 174 -23.13 -2.42 40.30
C ARG A 174 -23.32 -3.42 39.15
N LYS A 175 -23.55 -2.93 37.94
CA LYS A 175 -23.65 -3.73 36.72
C LYS A 175 -22.82 -3.12 35.59
N GLU A 176 -21.96 -3.91 34.97
CA GLU A 176 -21.23 -3.50 33.76
C GLU A 176 -22.17 -3.54 32.56
N LEU A 177 -22.13 -2.49 31.74
CA LEU A 177 -23.03 -2.30 30.61
C LEU A 177 -22.32 -2.52 29.28
N ALA A 178 -21.25 -1.76 29.03
CA ALA A 178 -20.56 -1.74 27.75
C ALA A 178 -19.12 -1.29 27.90
N LEU A 179 -18.26 -1.76 26.99
CA LEU A 179 -16.93 -1.19 26.80
C LEU A 179 -17.06 0.11 25.99
N VAL A 180 -16.38 1.16 26.43
CA VAL A 180 -16.32 2.42 25.70
C VAL A 180 -14.91 2.61 25.17
N ASP A 181 -14.82 2.58 23.86
CA ASP A 181 -13.57 2.79 23.15
C ASP A 181 -13.30 4.29 22.98
N PHE A 182 -12.31 4.78 23.74
CA PHE A 182 -11.77 6.14 23.58
C PHE A 182 -10.53 6.16 22.67
N SER A 183 -10.10 5.01 22.15
CA SER A 183 -9.02 4.98 21.17
C SER A 183 -9.46 5.75 19.93
N ARG A 184 -8.66 6.76 19.57
CA ARG A 184 -8.76 7.41 18.28
C ARG A 184 -7.90 6.58 17.35
N ASP A 185 -8.53 5.66 16.63
CA ASP A 185 -7.85 5.04 15.49
C ASP A 185 -7.67 6.08 14.37
N THR A 186 -6.72 5.84 13.49
CA THR A 186 -6.41 6.72 12.37
C THR A 186 -7.64 7.03 11.52
N GLY A 187 -8.55 6.06 11.40
CA GLY A 187 -9.82 6.23 10.69
C GLY A 187 -10.71 7.31 11.29
N MET A 188 -10.84 7.34 12.62
CA MET A 188 -11.59 8.38 13.33
C MET A 188 -10.88 9.74 13.29
N THR A 189 -9.54 9.77 13.35
CA THR A 189 -8.78 11.01 13.19
C THR A 189 -8.98 11.63 11.80
N LEU A 190 -8.98 10.81 10.74
CA LEU A 190 -9.27 11.29 9.37
C LEU A 190 -10.72 11.75 9.21
N LEU A 191 -11.67 11.10 9.89
CA LEU A 191 -13.08 11.49 9.89
C LEU A 191 -13.26 12.85 10.58
N ASP A 192 -12.58 13.06 11.71
CA ASP A 192 -12.61 14.31 12.48
C ASP A 192 -11.95 15.47 11.71
N MET A 193 -10.91 15.20 10.92
CA MET A 193 -10.30 16.20 10.03
C MET A 193 -11.15 16.52 8.78
N GLY A 194 -12.31 15.87 8.62
CA GLY A 194 -13.17 16.03 7.44
C GLY A 194 -12.56 15.47 6.14
N MET A 195 -11.53 14.64 6.24
CA MET A 195 -10.84 14.06 5.08
C MET A 195 -11.60 12.84 4.52
N VAL A 196 -12.28 12.09 5.39
CA VAL A 196 -13.07 10.92 5.01
C VAL A 196 -14.46 11.03 5.60
N ASP A 197 -15.47 10.43 4.97
CA ASP A 197 -16.80 10.32 5.54
C ASP A 197 -17.03 8.94 6.21
N ARG A 198 -18.16 8.80 6.92
CA ARG A 198 -18.52 7.55 7.62
C ARG A 198 -18.68 6.36 6.67
N VAL A 199 -19.16 6.60 5.45
CA VAL A 199 -19.40 5.54 4.47
C VAL A 199 -18.06 5.01 3.96
N MET A 200 -17.15 5.90 3.57
CA MET A 200 -15.79 5.62 3.17
C MET A 200 -15.02 4.89 4.27
N LEU A 201 -15.08 5.37 5.51
CA LEU A 201 -14.41 4.74 6.65
C LEU A 201 -14.93 3.32 6.92
N SER A 202 -16.25 3.12 6.87
CA SER A 202 -16.86 1.80 7.06
C SER A 202 -16.45 0.80 5.96
N ALA A 203 -16.43 1.25 4.71
CA ALA A 203 -15.98 0.45 3.58
C ALA A 203 -14.48 0.12 3.68
N ALA A 204 -13.66 1.09 4.08
CA ALA A 204 -12.24 0.91 4.27
C ALA A 204 -11.93 -0.10 5.37
N ARG A 205 -12.62 -0.04 6.52
CA ARG A 205 -12.48 -1.03 7.61
C ARG A 205 -12.87 -2.43 7.16
N SER A 206 -13.93 -2.58 6.36
CA SER A 206 -14.34 -3.88 5.83
C SER A 206 -13.26 -4.50 4.92
N ILE A 207 -12.71 -3.70 4.00
CA ILE A 207 -11.63 -4.12 3.08
C ILE A 207 -10.34 -4.42 3.85
N ALA A 208 -9.97 -3.55 4.79
CA ALA A 208 -8.79 -3.72 5.65
C ALA A 208 -8.85 -5.04 6.43
N ARG A 209 -10.02 -5.39 6.99
CA ARG A 209 -10.23 -6.66 7.70
C ARG A 209 -10.14 -7.88 6.78
N GLN A 210 -10.69 -7.81 5.57
CA GLN A 210 -10.62 -8.91 4.60
C GLN A 210 -9.18 -9.13 4.10
N LYS A 211 -8.45 -8.05 3.84
CA LYS A 211 -7.10 -8.08 3.28
C LYS A 211 -5.99 -8.15 4.34
N LYS A 212 -6.33 -8.06 5.63
CA LYS A 212 -5.39 -7.93 6.75
C LYS A 212 -4.37 -6.80 6.53
N LEU A 213 -4.86 -5.62 6.15
CA LEU A 213 -4.04 -4.42 5.91
C LEU A 213 -4.41 -3.31 6.90
N PRO A 214 -3.49 -2.37 7.20
CA PRO A 214 -3.82 -1.17 7.96
C PRO A 214 -4.96 -0.36 7.33
N VAL A 215 -5.86 0.19 8.14
CA VAL A 215 -7.01 0.98 7.66
C VAL A 215 -6.54 2.22 6.90
N ILE A 216 -5.47 2.87 7.38
CA ILE A 216 -4.85 4.04 6.75
C ILE A 216 -4.45 3.76 5.29
N LYS A 217 -3.97 2.55 4.98
CA LYS A 217 -3.57 2.17 3.62
C LYS A 217 -4.74 2.23 2.64
N ILE A 218 -5.90 1.71 3.04
CA ILE A 218 -7.11 1.72 2.20
C ILE A 218 -7.68 3.13 2.04
N LEU A 219 -7.57 3.95 3.09
CA LEU A 219 -8.05 5.34 3.06
C LEU A 219 -7.14 6.23 2.20
N ARG A 220 -5.82 6.07 2.32
CA ARG A 220 -4.82 6.79 1.52
C ARG A 220 -5.04 6.60 0.03
N ASP A 221 -5.26 5.38 -0.45
CA ASP A 221 -5.49 5.11 -1.87
C ASP A 221 -6.76 5.81 -2.43
N LYS A 222 -7.66 6.28 -1.55
CA LYS A 222 -8.87 7.03 -1.90
C LYS A 222 -8.72 8.54 -1.69
N LEU A 223 -7.75 8.96 -0.88
CA LEU A 223 -7.45 10.35 -0.60
C LEU A 223 -6.45 10.83 -1.64
N ASN A 224 -6.86 11.74 -2.53
CA ASN A 224 -5.98 12.32 -3.54
C ASN A 224 -5.05 13.39 -2.92
N MET A 225 -4.24 12.98 -1.95
CA MET A 225 -3.35 13.83 -1.15
C MET A 225 -1.94 13.25 -1.16
N GLU A 226 -0.94 14.13 -1.05
CA GLU A 226 0.45 13.71 -0.92
C GLU A 226 0.70 13.04 0.45
N ASP A 227 1.36 11.88 0.44
CA ASP A 227 1.67 11.09 1.64
C ASP A 227 2.39 11.91 2.72
N THR A 228 3.36 12.76 2.35
CA THR A 228 4.08 13.63 3.28
C THR A 228 3.15 14.55 4.06
N THR A 229 2.16 15.14 3.38
CA THR A 229 1.21 16.08 3.99
C THR A 229 0.22 15.34 4.88
N LEU A 230 -0.28 14.20 4.42
CA LEU A 230 -1.22 13.36 5.18
C LEU A 230 -0.59 12.84 6.47
N TYR A 231 0.61 12.25 6.38
CA TYR A 231 1.31 11.66 7.51
C TYR A 231 1.79 12.71 8.51
N ARG A 232 2.22 13.89 8.07
CA ARG A 232 2.56 15.00 8.98
C ARG A 232 1.35 15.43 9.82
N ARG A 233 0.19 15.62 9.19
CA ARG A 233 -1.05 15.99 9.91
C ARG A 233 -1.50 14.90 10.87
N LEU A 234 -1.41 13.63 10.46
CA LEU A 234 -1.72 12.50 11.33
C LEU A 234 -0.78 12.44 12.54
N ALA A 235 0.50 12.74 12.37
CA ALA A 235 1.43 12.81 13.49
C ALA A 235 1.05 13.94 14.47
N GLU A 236 0.73 15.14 13.96
CA GLU A 236 0.28 16.28 14.77
C GLU A 236 -0.98 15.95 15.59
N GLU A 237 -2.02 15.42 14.94
CA GLU A 237 -3.29 15.07 15.60
C GLU A 237 -3.17 13.92 16.61
N ASN A 238 -2.25 12.97 16.37
CA ASN A 238 -2.01 11.85 17.27
C ASN A 238 -0.92 12.14 18.33
N GLY A 239 -0.33 13.34 18.33
CA GLY A 239 0.75 13.70 19.25
C GLY A 239 2.02 12.86 19.08
N MET A 240 2.33 12.46 17.84
CA MET A 240 3.52 11.71 17.45
C MET A 240 4.52 12.63 16.72
N SER A 241 5.79 12.21 16.67
CA SER A 241 6.79 12.89 15.83
C SER A 241 6.67 12.40 14.39
N PHE A 242 6.78 13.30 13.43
CA PHE A 242 6.97 12.96 12.01
C PHE A 242 8.40 13.30 11.61
N ALA A 243 9.09 12.39 10.91
CA ALA A 243 10.43 12.65 10.41
C ALA A 243 10.64 12.01 9.02
N PRO A 244 11.27 12.70 8.06
CA PRO A 244 11.71 12.10 6.81
C PRO A 244 12.86 11.13 7.05
N ILE A 245 13.06 10.18 6.14
CA ILE A 245 14.08 9.14 6.27
C ILE A 245 15.50 9.68 6.47
N ASP A 246 15.86 10.79 5.82
CA ASP A 246 17.21 11.36 5.86
C ASP A 246 17.61 11.83 7.27
N GLU A 247 16.63 12.22 8.09
CA GLU A 247 16.84 12.59 9.49
C GLU A 247 16.95 11.36 10.40
N LEU A 248 16.30 10.26 10.02
CA LEU A 248 16.26 9.04 10.83
C LEU A 248 17.49 8.17 10.61
N LEU A 249 17.96 8.01 9.38
CA LEU A 249 19.07 7.12 9.02
C LEU A 249 20.32 7.27 9.93
N PRO A 250 20.80 8.48 10.27
CA PRO A 250 21.97 8.64 11.14
C PRO A 250 21.76 8.14 12.57
N THR A 251 20.51 8.06 13.02
CA THR A 251 20.15 7.69 14.40
C THR A 251 19.87 6.21 14.56
N VAL A 252 19.78 5.46 13.45
CA VAL A 252 19.40 4.04 13.46
C VAL A 252 20.56 3.19 13.97
N GLN A 253 20.25 2.25 14.86
CA GLN A 253 21.14 1.22 15.38
C GLN A 253 20.69 -0.13 14.80
N PRO A 254 21.28 -0.61 13.68
CA PRO A 254 20.76 -1.76 12.96
C PRO A 254 20.62 -3.04 13.78
N LEU A 255 21.56 -3.28 14.71
CA LEU A 255 21.57 -4.43 15.61
C LEU A 255 20.34 -4.52 16.54
N LEU A 256 19.60 -3.43 16.74
CA LEU A 256 18.35 -3.49 17.51
C LEU A 256 17.27 -4.30 16.78
N MET A 257 17.29 -4.32 15.46
CA MET A 257 16.31 -5.07 14.66
C MET A 257 16.49 -6.59 14.84
N GLU A 258 17.71 -7.09 15.07
CA GLU A 258 17.97 -8.52 15.35
C GLU A 258 17.39 -9.01 16.67
N ARG A 259 17.04 -8.11 17.60
CA ARG A 259 16.42 -8.49 18.88
C ARG A 259 15.00 -8.99 18.66
N PHE A 260 14.32 -8.51 17.63
CA PHE A 260 12.94 -8.88 17.33
C PHE A 260 12.89 -9.89 16.18
N SER A 261 11.87 -10.73 16.15
CA SER A 261 11.67 -11.58 14.96
C SER A 261 11.24 -10.71 13.77
N ARG A 262 11.74 -11.04 12.57
CA ARG A 262 11.39 -10.33 11.34
C ARG A 262 9.87 -10.28 11.12
N SER A 263 9.20 -11.41 11.30
CA SER A 263 7.75 -11.53 11.12
C SER A 263 6.97 -10.69 12.12
N PHE A 264 7.49 -10.52 13.34
CA PHE A 264 6.88 -9.63 14.35
C PHE A 264 6.96 -8.17 13.91
N LEU A 265 8.16 -7.71 13.51
CA LEU A 265 8.39 -6.33 13.07
C LEU A 265 7.61 -5.98 11.80
N ASP A 266 7.58 -6.90 10.83
CA ASP A 266 6.84 -6.74 9.57
C ASP A 266 5.32 -6.76 9.83
N GLY A 267 4.84 -7.72 10.62
CA GLY A 267 3.42 -7.83 10.97
C GLY A 267 2.88 -6.65 11.78
N HIS A 268 3.71 -6.03 12.62
CA HIS A 268 3.35 -4.86 13.42
C HIS A 268 3.73 -3.53 12.76
N HIS A 269 4.36 -3.54 11.58
CA HIS A 269 4.82 -2.32 10.90
C HIS A 269 5.75 -1.46 11.77
N LEU A 270 6.75 -2.07 12.40
CA LEU A 270 7.69 -1.40 13.31
C LEU A 270 9.15 -1.60 12.86
N ILE A 271 9.94 -0.52 12.88
CA ILE A 271 11.40 -0.56 12.72
C ILE A 271 12.05 0.05 13.96
N PRO A 272 12.80 -0.74 14.76
CA PRO A 272 13.58 -0.20 15.86
C PRO A 272 14.65 0.79 15.35
N LEU A 273 14.66 2.00 15.89
CA LEU A 273 15.61 3.04 15.53
C LEU A 273 16.77 3.06 16.51
N ARG A 274 16.50 3.37 17.78
CA ARG A 274 17.51 3.55 18.82
C ARG A 274 16.91 3.34 20.21
N VAL A 275 17.79 3.13 21.18
CA VAL A 275 17.43 3.15 22.61
C VAL A 275 18.17 4.32 23.26
N GLU A 276 17.43 5.19 23.93
CA GLU A 276 17.95 6.27 24.79
C GLU A 276 17.15 6.29 26.09
N ASP A 277 17.79 6.46 27.24
CA ASP A 277 17.15 6.60 28.55
C ASP A 277 16.03 5.57 28.82
N HIS A 278 16.34 4.27 28.63
CA HIS A 278 15.40 3.15 28.76
C HIS A 278 14.12 3.25 27.89
N SER A 279 14.13 4.12 26.89
CA SER A 279 13.05 4.34 25.93
C SER A 279 13.45 3.84 24.54
N LEU A 280 12.61 2.99 23.94
CA LEU A 280 12.82 2.49 22.58
C LEU A 280 12.14 3.42 21.58
N HIS A 281 12.90 3.95 20.62
CA HIS A 281 12.35 4.68 19.50
C HIS A 281 12.09 3.72 18.34
N VAL A 282 10.89 3.78 17.76
CA VAL A 282 10.49 2.95 16.63
C VAL A 282 9.92 3.82 15.51
N ALA A 283 10.29 3.55 14.27
CA ALA A 283 9.63 4.10 13.09
C ALA A 283 8.44 3.22 12.69
N THR A 284 7.35 3.84 12.24
CA THR A 284 6.16 3.14 11.76
C THR A 284 5.46 3.93 10.65
N ASP A 285 4.86 3.23 9.68
CA ASP A 285 3.93 3.81 8.69
C ASP A 285 2.46 3.60 9.07
N ASP A 286 2.19 3.06 10.25
CA ASP A 286 0.85 2.87 10.82
C ASP A 286 0.77 3.53 12.20
N PRO A 287 0.07 4.68 12.34
CA PRO A 287 -0.14 5.31 13.64
C PRO A 287 -0.81 4.38 14.66
N ASP A 288 -1.64 3.43 14.18
CA ASP A 288 -2.38 2.49 15.02
C ASP A 288 -1.57 1.25 15.39
N ALA A 289 -0.31 1.15 14.94
CA ALA A 289 0.57 0.02 15.26
C ALA A 289 0.69 -0.19 16.79
N SER A 290 0.41 -1.42 17.22
CA SER A 290 0.52 -1.82 18.63
C SER A 290 1.98 -2.03 19.03
N VAL A 291 2.33 -1.54 20.21
CA VAL A 291 3.65 -1.71 20.83
C VAL A 291 3.58 -2.45 22.17
N GLU A 292 2.41 -2.94 22.57
CA GLU A 292 2.18 -3.58 23.87
C GLU A 292 3.01 -4.84 24.06
N GLU A 293 3.14 -5.64 23.00
CA GLU A 293 3.94 -6.87 23.00
C GLU A 293 5.43 -6.59 23.25
N ILE A 294 5.92 -5.40 22.90
CA ILE A 294 7.33 -5.01 23.14
C ILE A 294 7.64 -4.93 24.63
N PHE A 295 6.72 -4.40 25.45
CA PHE A 295 6.90 -4.30 26.90
C PHE A 295 6.94 -5.66 27.60
N HIS A 296 6.34 -6.68 26.98
CA HIS A 296 6.38 -8.06 27.50
C HIS A 296 7.70 -8.76 27.14
N MET A 297 8.30 -8.40 26.00
CA MET A 297 9.56 -8.98 25.53
C MET A 297 10.80 -8.32 26.15
N TYR A 298 10.72 -7.02 26.44
CA TYR A 298 11.86 -6.22 26.89
C TYR A 298 11.45 -5.19 27.95
N PRO A 299 12.29 -4.95 28.98
CA PRO A 299 11.99 -4.03 30.08
C PRO A 299 12.27 -2.57 29.70
N TYR A 300 11.64 -2.09 28.61
CA TYR A 300 11.66 -0.68 28.26
C TYR A 300 10.66 0.09 29.13
N GLU A 301 11.02 1.29 29.58
CA GLU A 301 10.09 2.14 30.33
C GLU A 301 9.04 2.75 29.40
N ARG A 302 9.44 3.06 28.15
CA ARG A 302 8.57 3.68 27.14
C ARG A 302 8.95 3.23 25.73
N VAL A 303 7.97 3.22 24.83
CA VAL A 303 8.18 3.08 23.37
C VAL A 303 7.66 4.35 22.70
N LEU A 304 8.53 5.05 21.98
CA LEU A 304 8.23 6.30 21.28
C LEU A 304 8.12 6.01 19.78
N LYS A 305 6.92 6.24 19.22
CA LYS A 305 6.65 6.07 17.79
C LYS A 305 7.04 7.34 17.02
N VAL A 306 7.80 7.17 15.95
CA VAL A 306 8.07 8.17 14.94
C VAL A 306 7.35 7.75 13.67
N LEU A 307 6.45 8.60 13.21
CA LEU A 307 5.66 8.34 12.02
C LEU A 307 6.47 8.71 10.77
N VAL A 308 6.49 7.80 9.80
CA VAL A 308 7.15 7.97 8.50
C VAL A 308 6.16 7.67 7.38
N THR A 309 6.44 8.15 6.16
CA THR A 309 5.63 7.76 5.00
C THR A 309 5.83 6.25 4.68
N PRO A 310 4.89 5.58 4.00
CA PRO A 310 5.05 4.17 3.65
C PRO A 310 6.27 3.90 2.76
N ASN A 311 6.62 4.87 1.90
CA ASN A 311 7.82 4.78 1.08
C ASN A 311 9.09 4.86 1.95
N ASP A 312 9.13 5.82 2.88
CA ASP A 312 10.25 5.97 3.81
C ASP A 312 10.37 4.78 4.74
N PHE A 313 9.27 4.20 5.22
CA PHE A 313 9.28 2.96 6.00
C PHE A 313 9.93 1.82 5.22
N LYS A 314 9.51 1.60 3.96
CA LYS A 314 10.09 0.55 3.12
C LYS A 314 11.57 0.78 2.86
N ARG A 315 11.97 2.03 2.52
CA ARG A 315 13.37 2.41 2.30
C ARG A 315 14.21 2.19 3.55
N LEU A 316 13.70 2.60 4.72
CA LEU A 316 14.34 2.42 6.01
C LEU A 316 14.50 0.93 6.33
N TRP A 317 13.44 0.12 6.18
CA TRP A 317 13.49 -1.33 6.39
C TRP A 317 14.59 -1.98 5.56
N THR A 318 14.60 -1.72 4.25
CA THR A 318 15.60 -2.28 3.34
C THR A 318 17.02 -1.83 3.71
N THR A 319 17.19 -0.57 4.10
CA THR A 319 18.50 -0.03 4.51
C THR A 319 19.02 -0.70 5.78
N VAL A 320 18.16 -0.92 6.77
CA VAL A 320 18.53 -1.61 8.01
C VAL A 320 18.83 -3.08 7.77
N GLU A 321 18.01 -3.77 6.98
CA GLU A 321 18.20 -5.18 6.64
C GLU A 321 19.51 -5.41 5.86
N LEU A 322 19.83 -4.54 4.91
CA LEU A 322 21.10 -4.61 4.16
C LEU A 322 22.31 -4.31 5.06
N SER A 323 22.16 -3.39 6.02
CA SER A 323 23.20 -3.11 7.02
C SER A 323 23.49 -4.34 7.89
N LEU A 324 22.44 -5.06 8.30
CA LEU A 324 22.56 -6.32 9.04
C LEU A 324 23.15 -7.44 8.20
N GLN A 325 22.77 -7.58 6.93
CA GLN A 325 23.34 -8.60 6.04
C GLN A 325 24.83 -8.37 5.74
N GLY A 326 25.27 -7.11 5.71
CA GLY A 326 26.69 -6.74 5.60
C GLY A 326 27.54 -7.27 6.75
N ASP A 327 27.01 -7.24 7.98
CA ASP A 327 27.68 -7.77 9.19
C ASP A 327 27.43 -9.28 9.37
N ALA A 328 26.24 -9.80 9.02
CA ALA A 328 25.87 -11.20 9.17
C ALA A 328 26.60 -12.13 8.20
N LYS A 329 26.98 -11.64 7.00
CA LYS A 329 27.81 -12.41 6.06
C LYS A 329 29.22 -12.64 6.64
N GLN A 330 29.76 -11.70 7.43
CA GLN A 330 31.02 -11.88 8.16
C GLN A 330 30.91 -12.88 9.33
N LEU A 331 29.73 -13.04 9.93
CA LEU A 331 29.46 -14.02 11.00
C LEU A 331 29.25 -15.44 10.46
N TRP A 332 28.61 -15.59 9.30
CA TRP A 332 28.40 -16.89 8.64
C TRP A 332 29.70 -17.44 8.01
N ASP A 333 30.55 -16.58 7.44
CA ASP A 333 31.85 -16.97 6.90
C ASP A 333 32.88 -17.30 8.00
N LYS A 334 32.77 -16.70 9.18
CA LYS A 334 33.66 -17.00 10.33
C LYS A 334 33.38 -18.36 10.99
N LYS A 335 32.14 -18.89 10.91
CA LYS A 335 31.84 -20.26 11.41
C LYS A 335 32.20 -21.37 10.43
N SER A 336 32.44 -21.03 9.16
CA SER A 336 32.67 -22.00 8.07
C SER A 336 34.16 -22.17 7.72
N LYS A 337 35.05 -21.41 8.37
CA LYS A 337 36.52 -21.47 8.20
C LYS A 337 37.29 -21.49 9.53
N ALA A 338 36.78 -22.21 10.53
CA ALA A 338 37.55 -22.52 11.74
C ALA A 338 38.25 -23.89 11.59
N LYS A 339 39.23 -23.95 10.69
CA LYS A 339 40.37 -24.86 10.82
C LYS A 339 41.58 -24.24 10.12
N GLU A 340 42.61 -24.08 10.95
CA GLU A 340 44.01 -23.82 10.64
C GLU A 340 44.46 -22.36 10.42
N GLN A 341 45.42 -22.04 11.30
CA GLN A 341 46.43 -20.98 11.32
C GLN A 341 46.08 -19.59 11.85
N GLU A 342 46.64 -19.36 13.04
CA GLU A 342 47.00 -18.06 13.61
C GLU A 342 47.79 -17.22 12.61
N ASP A 343 47.34 -15.98 12.38
CA ASP A 343 48.19 -14.82 12.15
C ASP A 343 47.37 -13.54 12.48
N GLU A 344 48.08 -12.52 12.95
CA GLU A 344 47.60 -11.28 13.58
C GLU A 344 46.46 -10.51 12.85
N PRO A 345 45.60 -9.78 13.59
CA PRO A 345 44.59 -8.93 12.99
C PRO A 345 45.20 -7.63 12.43
N ASP A 346 45.22 -7.53 11.10
CA ASP A 346 45.46 -6.31 10.33
C ASP A 346 44.33 -5.27 10.57
N ILE A 347 44.72 -4.10 11.10
CA ILE A 347 43.85 -3.00 11.56
C ILE A 347 43.33 -2.13 10.37
N SER A 348 43.63 -2.47 9.11
CA SER A 348 43.34 -1.62 7.95
C SER A 348 42.01 -1.85 7.19
N LYS A 349 41.12 -2.75 7.65
CA LYS A 349 39.93 -3.19 6.88
C LYS A 349 38.57 -2.47 7.05
N PRO A 350 38.31 -1.53 7.98
CA PRO A 350 36.94 -1.01 8.15
C PRO A 350 36.47 -0.05 7.03
N GLU A 351 37.39 0.58 6.29
CA GLU A 351 37.06 1.66 5.36
C GLU A 351 36.56 1.15 3.98
N LYS A 352 37.16 0.08 3.43
CA LYS A 352 36.75 -0.51 2.15
C LYS A 352 35.33 -1.11 2.21
N THR A 353 34.99 -1.78 3.30
CA THR A 353 33.69 -2.44 3.49
C THR A 353 32.54 -1.43 3.56
N ARG A 354 32.77 -0.25 4.16
CA ARG A 354 31.77 0.84 4.22
C ARG A 354 31.48 1.44 2.84
N ILE A 355 32.50 1.60 2.01
CA ILE A 355 32.34 2.14 0.65
C ILE A 355 31.54 1.18 -0.24
N GLU A 356 31.76 -0.13 -0.14
CA GLU A 356 31.00 -1.13 -0.91
C GLU A 356 29.51 -1.17 -0.52
N ALA A 357 29.19 -1.09 0.78
CA ALA A 357 27.81 -1.04 1.25
C ALA A 357 27.06 0.23 0.80
N HIS A 358 27.75 1.38 0.82
CA HIS A 358 27.18 2.65 0.32
C HIS A 358 26.82 2.58 -1.16
N LEU A 359 27.68 1.96 -2.00
CA LEU A 359 27.45 1.84 -3.43
C LEU A 359 26.32 0.87 -3.79
N ILE A 360 26.10 -0.17 -2.98
CA ILE A 360 24.92 -1.05 -3.10
C ILE A 360 23.64 -0.26 -2.81
N THR A 361 23.64 0.51 -1.73
CA THR A 361 22.50 1.36 -1.34
C THR A 361 22.17 2.41 -2.40
N LEU A 362 23.21 3.04 -2.96
CA LEU A 362 23.08 3.99 -4.06
C LEU A 362 22.48 3.33 -5.31
N CYS A 363 22.90 2.10 -5.65
CA CYS A 363 22.34 1.35 -6.77
C CYS A 363 20.83 1.10 -6.59
N ASP A 364 20.41 0.68 -5.40
CA ASP A 364 18.99 0.45 -5.11
C ASP A 364 18.18 1.76 -5.12
N ALA A 365 18.74 2.85 -4.58
CA ALA A 365 18.10 4.17 -4.63
C ALA A 365 17.86 4.65 -6.07
N LEU A 366 18.87 4.51 -6.94
CA LEU A 366 18.74 4.87 -8.35
C LEU A 366 17.66 4.06 -9.09
N LEU A 367 17.55 2.76 -8.78
CA LEU A 367 16.52 1.90 -9.33
C LEU A 367 15.12 2.26 -8.81
N LEU A 368 15.00 2.66 -7.55
CA LEU A 368 13.75 3.11 -6.97
C LEU A 368 13.31 4.48 -7.52
N ASP A 369 14.24 5.43 -7.70
CA ASP A 369 13.96 6.71 -8.37
C ASP A 369 13.48 6.46 -9.81
N ALA A 370 14.13 5.55 -10.55
CA ALA A 370 13.70 5.17 -11.88
C ALA A 370 12.28 4.59 -11.91
N VAL A 371 11.91 3.77 -10.92
CA VAL A 371 10.54 3.25 -10.78
C VAL A 371 9.54 4.34 -10.38
N SER A 372 9.91 5.24 -9.47
CA SER A 372 9.05 6.32 -8.98
C SER A 372 8.67 7.32 -10.08
N GLU A 373 9.58 7.55 -11.03
CA GLU A 373 9.40 8.44 -12.17
C GLU A 373 8.81 7.71 -13.40
N ASP A 374 8.34 6.47 -13.26
CA ASP A 374 7.83 5.61 -14.34
C ASP A 374 8.79 5.52 -15.55
N ALA A 375 10.11 5.49 -15.29
CA ALA A 375 11.13 5.49 -16.34
C ALA A 375 11.26 4.14 -17.05
N SER A 376 11.41 4.16 -18.38
CA SER A 376 11.68 2.97 -19.19
C SER A 376 13.13 2.49 -19.10
N ASP A 377 14.07 3.43 -18.97
CA ASP A 377 15.50 3.14 -18.95
C ASP A 377 16.24 4.08 -17.96
N LEU A 378 17.17 3.52 -17.19
CA LEU A 378 18.15 4.24 -16.36
C LEU A 378 19.52 4.20 -17.07
N HIS A 379 20.13 5.36 -17.25
CA HIS A 379 21.41 5.55 -17.91
C HIS A 379 22.46 6.09 -16.91
N ILE A 380 23.63 5.47 -16.88
CA ILE A 380 24.79 5.93 -16.09
C ILE A 380 25.99 6.06 -17.03
N GLU A 381 26.49 7.29 -17.17
CA GLU A 381 27.54 7.61 -18.14
C GLU A 381 28.64 8.46 -17.50
N GLN A 382 29.89 8.11 -17.76
CA GLN A 382 31.03 8.89 -17.29
C GLN A 382 31.63 9.75 -18.41
N TYR A 383 31.79 11.04 -18.14
CA TYR A 383 32.44 12.03 -19.00
C TYR A 383 33.58 12.73 -18.26
N LYS A 384 34.83 12.35 -18.56
CA LYS A 384 36.03 12.86 -17.87
C LYS A 384 35.89 12.71 -16.35
N GLN A 385 35.67 13.81 -15.65
CA GLN A 385 35.55 13.90 -14.18
C GLN A 385 34.08 14.00 -13.70
N ARG A 386 33.10 13.99 -14.61
CA ARG A 386 31.68 14.11 -14.29
C ARG A 386 30.95 12.83 -14.64
N THR A 387 30.11 12.35 -13.75
CA THR A 387 29.14 11.30 -14.02
C THR A 387 27.78 11.92 -14.29
N ARG A 388 27.09 11.41 -15.30
CA ARG A 388 25.71 11.75 -15.62
C ARG A 388 24.84 10.53 -15.38
N ILE A 389 23.79 10.74 -14.59
CA ILE A 389 22.74 9.75 -14.36
C ILE A 389 21.47 10.31 -14.98
N ARG A 390 20.79 9.52 -15.80
CA ARG A 390 19.61 9.97 -16.56
C ARG A 390 18.51 8.92 -16.56
N LEU A 391 17.27 9.37 -16.56
CA LEU A 391 16.09 8.53 -16.76
C LEU A 391 15.49 8.80 -18.13
N ARG A 392 14.97 7.76 -18.78
CA ARG A 392 14.10 7.91 -19.93
C ARG A 392 12.66 7.81 -19.49
N VAL A 393 11.90 8.90 -19.59
CA VAL A 393 10.47 8.95 -19.24
C VAL A 393 9.72 9.39 -20.50
N ASP A 394 8.68 8.65 -20.89
CA ASP A 394 7.87 8.91 -22.10
C ASP A 394 8.66 9.08 -23.42
N GLY A 395 9.87 8.53 -23.47
CA GLY A 395 10.77 8.58 -24.64
C GLY A 395 11.85 9.67 -24.55
N ASP A 396 11.73 10.63 -23.64
CA ASP A 396 12.68 11.73 -23.44
C ASP A 396 13.67 11.45 -22.30
N LEU A 397 14.89 12.01 -22.40
CA LEU A 397 15.95 11.82 -21.39
C LEU A 397 16.00 12.98 -20.39
N HIS A 398 15.96 12.66 -19.10
CA HIS A 398 16.00 13.60 -17.98
C HIS A 398 17.25 13.36 -17.10
N ASP A 399 18.04 14.41 -16.83
CA ASP A 399 19.21 14.34 -15.94
C ASP A 399 18.77 14.30 -14.46
N LEU A 400 19.24 13.31 -13.68
CA LEU A 400 19.10 13.29 -12.22
C LEU A 400 20.27 14.05 -11.60
N THR A 401 20.05 15.33 -11.29
CA THR A 401 21.13 16.25 -10.88
C THR A 401 21.51 16.15 -9.40
N HIS A 402 20.67 15.54 -8.57
CA HIS A 402 20.92 15.37 -7.13
C HIS A 402 21.98 14.30 -6.83
N TYR A 403 22.26 13.40 -7.77
CA TYR A 403 23.35 12.42 -7.64
C TYR A 403 24.66 12.98 -8.17
N VAL A 404 25.60 13.23 -7.26
CA VAL A 404 26.96 13.66 -7.60
C VAL A 404 27.93 12.55 -7.22
N LEU A 405 28.49 11.87 -8.23
CA LEU A 405 29.44 10.78 -8.04
C LEU A 405 30.82 11.15 -8.57
N SER A 406 31.84 10.83 -7.79
CA SER A 406 33.22 10.83 -8.26
C SER A 406 33.44 9.71 -9.30
N PRO A 407 34.48 9.82 -10.14
CA PRO A 407 34.87 8.74 -11.05
C PRO A 407 35.12 7.39 -10.35
N GLN A 408 35.56 7.41 -9.10
CA GLN A 408 35.86 6.20 -8.33
C GLN A 408 34.57 5.54 -7.82
N GLU A 409 33.63 6.33 -7.29
CA GLU A 409 32.30 5.84 -6.91
C GLU A 409 31.53 5.31 -8.12
N THR A 410 31.65 5.96 -9.28
CA THR A 410 31.03 5.51 -10.52
C THR A 410 31.53 4.13 -10.92
N LYS A 411 32.85 3.90 -10.90
CA LYS A 411 33.42 2.57 -11.16
C LYS A 411 32.95 1.53 -10.15
N GLY A 412 32.86 1.90 -8.88
CA GLY A 412 32.36 1.03 -7.83
C GLY A 412 30.88 0.66 -8.03
N LEU A 413 30.05 1.63 -8.38
CA LEU A 413 28.63 1.44 -8.70
C LEU A 413 28.45 0.51 -9.91
N ILE A 414 29.26 0.67 -10.96
CA ILE A 414 29.22 -0.23 -12.13
C ILE A 414 29.60 -1.66 -11.75
N ASN A 415 30.58 -1.86 -10.84
CA ASN A 415 30.90 -3.20 -10.34
C ASN A 415 29.73 -3.83 -9.58
N VAL A 416 29.03 -3.06 -8.74
CA VAL A 416 27.81 -3.52 -8.04
C VAL A 416 26.76 -3.96 -9.06
N ILE A 417 26.54 -3.16 -10.11
CA ILE A 417 25.57 -3.47 -11.17
C ILE A 417 25.99 -4.73 -11.95
N LYS A 418 27.27 -4.89 -12.27
CA LYS A 418 27.80 -6.10 -12.92
C LYS A 418 27.57 -7.34 -12.07
N ILE A 419 27.85 -7.27 -10.76
CA ILE A 419 27.56 -8.38 -9.83
C ILE A 419 26.06 -8.70 -9.84
N ARG A 420 25.20 -7.69 -9.77
CA ARG A 420 23.74 -7.85 -9.77
C ARG A 420 23.20 -8.47 -11.07
N GLY A 421 23.89 -8.23 -12.19
CA GLY A 421 23.59 -8.79 -13.50
C GLY A 421 24.35 -10.06 -13.85
N GLU A 422 25.06 -10.67 -12.90
CA GLU A 422 25.89 -11.88 -13.11
C GLU A 422 26.98 -11.71 -14.19
N MET A 423 27.57 -10.52 -14.29
CA MET A 423 28.62 -10.16 -15.26
C MET A 423 30.03 -10.25 -14.65
N ASP A 424 31.05 -10.35 -15.52
CA ASP A 424 32.45 -10.36 -15.11
C ASP A 424 32.93 -8.94 -14.76
N ILE A 425 33.23 -8.71 -13.48
CA ILE A 425 33.76 -7.45 -12.95
C ILE A 425 35.19 -7.13 -13.41
N ALA A 426 35.98 -8.15 -13.75
CA ALA A 426 37.36 -7.99 -14.19
C ALA A 426 37.44 -7.54 -15.65
N GLU A 427 36.51 -7.99 -16.50
CA GLU A 427 36.46 -7.59 -17.91
C GLU A 427 35.78 -6.21 -18.08
N LYS A 428 36.48 -5.28 -18.73
CA LYS A 428 36.05 -3.88 -18.94
C LYS A 428 36.23 -3.40 -20.37
N ARG A 429 36.74 -4.25 -21.25
CA ARG A 429 37.09 -3.95 -22.64
C ARG A 429 36.05 -4.44 -23.62
N LEU A 430 35.15 -5.31 -23.19
CA LEU A 430 34.08 -5.89 -23.99
C LEU A 430 32.71 -5.46 -23.46
N PRO A 431 31.71 -5.25 -24.33
CA PRO A 431 30.32 -5.12 -23.93
C PRO A 431 29.84 -6.35 -23.15
N GLN A 432 29.07 -6.13 -22.10
CA GLN A 432 28.47 -7.20 -21.29
C GLN A 432 26.97 -6.95 -21.12
N GLY A 433 26.21 -8.04 -21.13
CA GLY A 433 24.77 -8.02 -20.89
C GLY A 433 24.44 -8.94 -19.74
N GLY A 434 23.48 -8.53 -18.92
CA GLY A 434 22.98 -9.33 -17.83
C GLY A 434 21.56 -8.98 -17.46
N ARG A 435 21.00 -9.72 -16.52
CA ARG A 435 19.61 -9.60 -16.10
C ARG A 435 19.52 -9.63 -14.59
N SER A 436 18.58 -8.88 -14.05
CA SER A 436 18.31 -8.88 -12.61
C SER A 436 16.81 -8.68 -12.37
N GLN A 437 16.37 -8.87 -11.14
CA GLN A 437 15.00 -8.61 -10.73
C GLN A 437 14.97 -7.53 -9.63
N LEU A 438 13.88 -6.78 -9.59
CA LEU A 438 13.61 -5.77 -8.58
C LEU A 438 12.14 -5.87 -8.17
N MET A 439 11.84 -5.72 -6.88
CA MET A 439 10.47 -5.65 -6.37
C MET A 439 10.22 -4.26 -5.76
N ALA A 440 9.45 -3.43 -6.45
CA ALA A 440 9.18 -2.04 -6.07
C ALA A 440 7.66 -1.79 -6.08
N GLY A 441 7.12 -1.16 -5.02
CA GLY A 441 5.68 -0.91 -4.91
C GLY A 441 4.75 -2.14 -4.96
N GLY A 442 5.25 -3.37 -4.76
CA GLY A 442 4.46 -4.59 -4.95
C GLY A 442 4.37 -5.06 -6.41
N ILE A 443 5.08 -4.38 -7.31
CA ILE A 443 5.25 -4.72 -8.72
C ILE A 443 6.67 -5.32 -8.87
N GLY A 444 6.75 -6.49 -9.48
CA GLY A 444 8.04 -7.05 -9.90
C GLY A 444 8.56 -6.30 -11.13
N TYR A 445 9.86 -6.19 -11.31
CA TYR A 445 10.48 -5.61 -12.50
C TYR A 445 11.58 -6.56 -12.98
N ASP A 446 11.53 -6.92 -14.26
CA ASP A 446 12.66 -7.55 -14.94
C ASP A 446 13.61 -6.46 -15.43
N LEU A 447 14.83 -6.46 -14.93
CA LEU A 447 15.87 -5.51 -15.29
C LEU A 447 16.74 -6.13 -16.37
N ARG A 448 16.82 -5.49 -17.54
CA ARG A 448 17.81 -5.84 -18.57
C ARG A 448 18.95 -4.84 -18.53
N ILE A 449 20.13 -5.33 -18.17
CA ILE A 449 21.30 -4.50 -17.88
C ILE A 449 22.30 -4.69 -19.01
N GLN A 450 22.80 -3.58 -19.55
CA GLN A 450 23.87 -3.57 -20.53
C GLN A 450 24.99 -2.64 -20.09
N VAL A 451 26.22 -3.15 -20.11
CA VAL A 451 27.44 -2.40 -19.78
C VAL A 451 28.31 -2.32 -21.02
N GLN A 452 28.72 -1.11 -21.39
CA GLN A 452 29.48 -0.81 -22.61
C GLN A 452 30.77 -0.05 -22.26
N PRO A 453 31.95 -0.51 -22.72
CA PRO A 453 33.18 0.28 -22.64
C PRO A 453 33.05 1.60 -23.40
N SER A 454 33.52 2.69 -22.81
CA SER A 454 33.49 4.06 -23.34
C SER A 454 34.86 4.75 -23.16
N LEU A 455 35.04 5.93 -23.75
CA LEU A 455 36.31 6.68 -23.73
C LEU A 455 36.80 7.01 -22.30
N HIS A 456 35.88 7.25 -21.37
CA HIS A 456 36.20 7.73 -20.01
C HIS A 456 35.89 6.71 -18.90
N GLY A 457 35.49 5.50 -19.26
CA GLY A 457 35.04 4.48 -18.30
C GLY A 457 34.08 3.50 -18.94
N GLU A 458 33.15 2.98 -18.16
CA GLU A 458 32.07 2.14 -18.66
C GLU A 458 30.76 2.93 -18.59
N ALA A 459 29.86 2.69 -19.53
CA ALA A 459 28.51 3.22 -19.55
C ALA A 459 27.52 2.08 -19.27
N VAL A 460 26.47 2.37 -18.52
CA VAL A 460 25.44 1.39 -18.16
C VAL A 460 24.08 1.87 -18.61
N VAL A 461 23.30 0.96 -19.17
CA VAL A 461 21.86 1.14 -19.42
C VAL A 461 21.12 0.01 -18.73
N ILE A 462 20.13 0.35 -17.90
CA ILE A 462 19.22 -0.59 -17.25
C ILE A 462 17.83 -0.32 -17.77
N ARG A 463 17.26 -1.25 -18.52
CA ARG A 463 15.86 -1.20 -18.92
C ARG A 463 14.99 -1.82 -17.83
N LEU A 464 13.97 -1.08 -17.38
CA LEU A 464 13.03 -1.53 -16.37
C LEU A 464 11.76 -2.05 -17.06
N LEU A 465 11.43 -3.32 -16.86
CA LEU A 465 10.22 -3.93 -17.40
C LEU A 465 9.26 -4.29 -16.25
N PRO A 466 8.22 -3.48 -15.99
CA PRO A 466 7.25 -3.78 -14.94
C PRO A 466 6.49 -5.07 -15.24
N GLN A 467 6.46 -5.94 -14.24
CA GLN A 467 5.69 -7.18 -14.16
C GLN A 467 4.38 -6.91 -13.39
N SER A 468 3.68 -5.81 -13.70
CA SER A 468 2.41 -5.45 -13.05
C SER A 468 1.31 -6.46 -13.44
N GLY A 469 0.77 -7.13 -12.42
CA GLY A 469 0.00 -8.37 -12.51
C GLY A 469 -1.49 -8.25 -12.82
N ASN A 470 -1.91 -7.35 -13.72
CA ASN A 470 -3.26 -7.40 -14.28
C ASN A 470 -3.19 -7.75 -15.76
N ILE A 471 -3.45 -9.02 -16.05
CA ILE A 471 -3.59 -9.50 -17.43
C ILE A 471 -4.82 -8.82 -18.02
N VAL A 472 -4.60 -8.03 -19.08
CA VAL A 472 -5.66 -7.32 -19.80
C VAL A 472 -6.64 -8.35 -20.36
N ALA A 473 -7.94 -8.15 -20.12
CA ALA A 473 -8.97 -9.02 -20.68
C ALA A 473 -9.03 -8.84 -22.21
N ILE A 474 -9.46 -9.87 -22.95
CA ILE A 474 -9.57 -9.80 -24.41
C ILE A 474 -10.46 -8.63 -24.85
N GLU A 475 -11.51 -8.32 -24.08
CA GLU A 475 -12.42 -7.18 -24.30
C GLU A 475 -11.71 -5.81 -24.24
N ASP A 476 -10.68 -5.69 -23.42
CA ASP A 476 -10.00 -4.43 -23.12
C ASP A 476 -8.81 -4.14 -24.05
N LEU A 477 -8.46 -5.10 -24.93
CA LEU A 477 -7.38 -4.96 -25.92
C LEU A 477 -7.67 -3.87 -26.97
N GLY A 478 -8.92 -3.41 -27.09
CA GLY A 478 -9.34 -2.43 -28.09
C GLY A 478 -9.54 -3.01 -29.49
N MET A 479 -9.67 -4.33 -29.61
CA MET A 479 -10.09 -4.98 -30.85
C MET A 479 -11.55 -4.62 -31.17
N ASN A 480 -11.89 -4.53 -32.46
CA ASN A 480 -13.30 -4.48 -32.83
C ASN A 480 -13.98 -5.84 -32.52
N GLN A 481 -15.31 -5.84 -32.37
CA GLN A 481 -16.04 -7.06 -31.99
C GLN A 481 -15.85 -8.22 -32.98
N THR A 482 -15.70 -7.93 -34.27
CA THR A 482 -15.52 -8.94 -35.31
C THR A 482 -14.18 -9.67 -35.15
N VAL A 483 -13.08 -8.93 -35.04
CA VAL A 483 -11.73 -9.47 -34.84
C VAL A 483 -11.64 -10.21 -33.51
N MET A 484 -12.22 -9.64 -32.43
CA MET A 484 -12.29 -10.30 -31.13
C MET A 484 -12.98 -11.67 -31.22
N ARG A 485 -14.11 -11.76 -31.94
CA ARG A 485 -14.84 -13.03 -32.14
C ARG A 485 -14.02 -14.04 -32.95
N HIS A 486 -13.31 -13.59 -33.98
CA HIS A 486 -12.40 -14.45 -34.74
C HIS A 486 -11.24 -14.95 -33.87
N TYR A 487 -10.67 -14.10 -33.03
CA TYR A 487 -9.60 -14.50 -32.12
C TYR A 487 -10.07 -15.57 -31.12
N ARG A 488 -11.23 -15.38 -30.49
CA ARG A 488 -11.83 -16.41 -29.62
C ARG A 488 -12.05 -17.73 -30.34
N ARG A 489 -12.57 -17.68 -31.57
CA ARG A 489 -12.76 -18.89 -32.37
C ARG A 489 -11.44 -19.60 -32.65
N LEU A 490 -10.35 -18.87 -32.88
CA LEU A 490 -9.02 -19.46 -33.06
C LEU A 490 -8.52 -20.16 -31.80
N LEU A 491 -8.77 -19.58 -30.61
CA LEU A 491 -8.41 -20.17 -29.32
C LEU A 491 -9.23 -21.43 -28.99
N ASP A 492 -10.47 -21.52 -29.46
CA ASP A 492 -11.39 -22.62 -29.17
C ASP A 492 -11.27 -23.81 -30.13
N ASN A 493 -10.40 -23.73 -31.15
CA ASN A 493 -10.15 -24.83 -32.07
C ASN A 493 -9.51 -26.04 -31.36
N PRO A 494 -9.68 -27.27 -31.91
CA PRO A 494 -9.07 -28.47 -31.33
C PRO A 494 -7.54 -28.52 -31.51
N SER A 495 -7.03 -28.01 -32.63
CA SER A 495 -5.60 -27.95 -32.93
C SER A 495 -5.31 -26.91 -33.98
N GLY A 496 -4.05 -26.48 -34.08
CA GLY A 496 -3.62 -25.52 -35.09
C GLY A 496 -2.61 -24.50 -34.57
N LEU A 497 -1.81 -23.93 -35.48
CA LEU A 497 -0.88 -22.85 -35.22
C LEU A 497 -1.56 -21.48 -35.41
N VAL A 498 -1.48 -20.62 -34.39
CA VAL A 498 -1.90 -19.22 -34.44
C VAL A 498 -0.70 -18.32 -34.17
N LEU A 499 -0.45 -17.39 -35.09
CA LEU A 499 0.68 -16.47 -34.99
C LEU A 499 0.21 -15.04 -34.71
N VAL A 500 0.86 -14.38 -33.75
CA VAL A 500 0.74 -12.93 -33.57
C VAL A 500 2.03 -12.27 -34.02
N VAL A 501 1.93 -11.39 -35.02
CA VAL A 501 3.07 -10.74 -35.67
C VAL A 501 2.99 -9.24 -35.55
N GLY A 502 4.12 -8.58 -35.71
CA GLY A 502 4.28 -7.13 -35.57
C GLY A 502 5.64 -6.76 -35.02
N PRO A 503 6.04 -5.48 -35.13
CA PRO A 503 7.34 -5.00 -34.66
C PRO A 503 7.47 -5.11 -33.13
N THR A 504 8.67 -4.86 -32.59
CA THR A 504 8.87 -4.75 -31.14
C THR A 504 7.96 -3.67 -30.55
N GLY A 505 7.36 -3.94 -29.39
CA GLY A 505 6.45 -2.98 -28.73
C GLY A 505 5.05 -2.89 -29.35
N SER A 506 4.68 -3.78 -30.29
CA SER A 506 3.33 -3.82 -30.87
C SER A 506 2.26 -4.46 -29.98
N GLY A 507 2.60 -4.92 -28.77
CA GLY A 507 1.66 -5.55 -27.83
C GLY A 507 1.36 -7.03 -28.09
N LYS A 508 2.20 -7.75 -28.85
CA LYS A 508 2.00 -9.18 -29.17
C LYS A 508 1.82 -10.05 -27.93
N SER A 509 2.74 -9.91 -26.97
CA SER A 509 2.69 -10.66 -25.71
C SER A 509 1.42 -10.36 -24.93
N THR A 510 0.99 -9.09 -24.89
CA THR A 510 -0.27 -8.68 -24.23
C THR A 510 -1.48 -9.40 -24.83
N THR A 511 -1.57 -9.46 -26.16
CA THR A 511 -2.66 -10.17 -26.86
C THR A 511 -2.63 -11.68 -26.56
N LEU A 512 -1.45 -12.29 -26.63
CA LEU A 512 -1.28 -13.72 -26.32
C LEU A 512 -1.65 -14.05 -24.88
N TYR A 513 -1.18 -13.24 -23.91
CA TYR A 513 -1.50 -13.41 -22.49
C TYR A 513 -3.00 -13.24 -22.20
N ALA A 514 -3.68 -12.32 -22.88
CA ALA A 514 -5.13 -12.17 -22.78
C ALA A 514 -5.86 -13.46 -23.24
N GLY A 515 -5.44 -14.03 -24.37
CA GLY A 515 -5.96 -15.31 -24.86
C GLY A 515 -5.68 -16.48 -23.93
N LEU A 516 -4.45 -16.57 -23.41
CA LEU A 516 -4.07 -17.59 -22.43
C LEU A 516 -4.89 -17.47 -21.14
N SER A 517 -5.17 -16.26 -20.67
CA SER A 517 -6.00 -16.04 -19.48
C SER A 517 -7.44 -16.52 -19.70
N GLU A 518 -8.01 -16.28 -20.89
CA GLU A 518 -9.35 -16.77 -21.24
C GLU A 518 -9.38 -18.31 -21.27
N LEU A 519 -8.35 -18.94 -21.85
CA LEU A 519 -8.20 -20.40 -21.89
C LEU A 519 -7.99 -21.04 -20.51
N ALA A 520 -7.21 -20.41 -19.64
CA ALA A 520 -6.97 -20.91 -18.28
C ALA A 520 -8.22 -20.82 -17.40
N LYS A 521 -9.02 -19.75 -17.55
CA LYS A 521 -10.29 -19.56 -16.82
C LYS A 521 -11.34 -20.62 -17.13
N ASP A 522 -11.27 -21.23 -18.31
CA ASP A 522 -12.14 -22.35 -18.72
C ASP A 522 -11.97 -23.58 -17.80
N GLY A 523 -10.78 -23.76 -17.21
CA GLY A 523 -10.49 -24.84 -16.24
C GLY A 523 -10.50 -26.26 -16.82
N ARG A 524 -10.87 -26.44 -18.10
CA ARG A 524 -10.94 -27.73 -18.80
C ARG A 524 -9.68 -28.08 -19.58
N ARG A 525 -8.83 -27.09 -19.88
CA ARG A 525 -7.67 -27.20 -20.77
C ARG A 525 -6.38 -27.06 -19.98
N LYS A 526 -5.39 -27.89 -20.25
CA LYS A 526 -4.03 -27.77 -19.74
C LYS A 526 -3.21 -26.88 -20.67
N VAL A 527 -2.77 -25.75 -20.12
CA VAL A 527 -2.02 -24.73 -20.86
C VAL A 527 -0.57 -24.72 -20.38
N LEU A 528 0.37 -24.90 -21.32
CA LEU A 528 1.81 -24.89 -21.07
C LEU A 528 2.48 -23.76 -21.88
N THR A 529 3.45 -23.06 -21.30
CA THR A 529 4.20 -22.01 -22.01
C THR A 529 5.71 -22.20 -21.89
N ILE A 530 6.44 -21.88 -22.95
CA ILE A 530 7.89 -21.69 -22.91
C ILE A 530 8.28 -20.30 -23.39
N GLU A 531 8.96 -19.53 -22.53
CA GLU A 531 9.16 -18.09 -22.72
C GLU A 531 10.58 -17.66 -22.32
N ASP A 532 11.08 -16.55 -22.89
CA ASP A 532 12.35 -15.94 -22.48
C ASP A 532 12.30 -14.40 -22.51
N PRO A 533 12.03 -13.73 -21.37
CA PRO A 533 11.54 -14.29 -20.10
C PRO A 533 10.04 -14.59 -20.10
N ILE A 534 9.59 -15.21 -19.00
CA ILE A 534 8.20 -15.09 -18.54
C ILE A 534 7.97 -13.64 -18.11
N GLU A 535 7.03 -12.95 -18.77
CA GLU A 535 6.72 -11.53 -18.52
C GLU A 535 5.86 -11.37 -17.25
N TYR A 536 4.82 -12.21 -17.10
CA TYR A 536 3.92 -12.22 -15.94
C TYR A 536 3.62 -13.65 -15.48
N SER A 537 3.46 -13.84 -14.17
CA SER A 537 2.96 -15.11 -13.61
C SER A 537 1.45 -15.21 -13.83
N MET A 538 1.00 -16.31 -14.42
CA MET A 538 -0.41 -16.56 -14.71
C MET A 538 -0.93 -17.76 -13.90
N GLU A 539 -2.02 -17.55 -13.16
CA GLU A 539 -2.70 -18.63 -12.46
C GLU A 539 -3.34 -19.62 -13.45
N GLY A 540 -3.26 -20.93 -13.14
CA GLY A 540 -3.82 -21.98 -13.98
C GLY A 540 -3.00 -22.34 -15.22
N ILE A 541 -1.80 -21.77 -15.37
CA ILE A 541 -0.91 -22.01 -16.51
C ILE A 541 0.47 -22.47 -16.01
N MET A 542 1.01 -23.52 -16.62
CA MET A 542 2.38 -23.98 -16.32
C MET A 542 3.37 -23.26 -17.22
N GLN A 543 4.01 -22.22 -16.68
CA GLN A 543 4.97 -21.41 -17.42
C GLN A 543 6.41 -21.89 -17.18
N THR A 544 7.13 -22.11 -18.27
CA THR A 544 8.53 -22.54 -18.26
C THR A 544 9.40 -21.47 -18.90
N ARG A 545 10.52 -21.15 -18.27
CA ARG A 545 11.51 -20.22 -18.83
C ARG A 545 12.55 -20.99 -19.63
N ALA A 546 12.82 -20.58 -20.87
CA ALA A 546 13.95 -21.10 -21.62
C ALA A 546 15.28 -20.66 -20.96
N ARG A 547 16.27 -21.54 -20.96
CA ARG A 547 17.61 -21.31 -20.37
C ARG A 547 18.68 -21.72 -21.38
N PRO A 548 18.95 -20.90 -22.42
CA PRO A 548 19.93 -21.24 -23.45
C PRO A 548 21.34 -21.46 -22.90
N ASN A 549 21.70 -20.81 -21.80
CA ASN A 549 22.99 -20.94 -21.12
C ASN A 549 23.29 -22.35 -20.59
N ILE A 550 22.26 -23.16 -20.33
CA ILE A 550 22.40 -24.58 -19.94
C ILE A 550 21.93 -25.52 -21.06
N GLY A 551 21.71 -25.01 -22.27
CA GLY A 551 21.26 -25.78 -23.41
C GLY A 551 19.78 -26.17 -23.39
N PHE A 552 18.93 -25.46 -22.65
CA PHE A 552 17.48 -25.70 -22.64
C PHE A 552 16.76 -24.59 -23.44
N ASN A 553 16.46 -24.85 -24.72
CA ASN A 553 15.89 -23.87 -25.65
C ASN A 553 14.37 -24.07 -25.88
N PHE A 554 13.76 -23.27 -26.78
CA PHE A 554 12.33 -23.34 -27.09
C PHE A 554 11.89 -24.70 -27.66
N ALA A 555 12.67 -25.28 -28.58
CA ALA A 555 12.39 -26.57 -29.18
C ALA A 555 12.46 -27.71 -28.14
N ASP A 556 13.43 -27.67 -27.23
CA ASP A 556 13.56 -28.65 -26.14
C ASP A 556 12.34 -28.64 -25.20
N GLY A 557 11.87 -27.44 -24.84
CA GLY A 557 10.66 -27.30 -24.04
C GLY A 557 9.43 -27.86 -24.74
N MET A 558 9.24 -27.57 -26.03
CA MET A 558 8.13 -28.13 -26.79
C MET A 558 8.13 -29.66 -26.86
N ARG A 559 9.30 -30.27 -27.08
CA ARG A 559 9.44 -31.74 -27.07
C ARG A 559 9.09 -32.36 -25.73
N SER A 560 9.37 -31.65 -24.64
CA SER A 560 8.97 -32.05 -23.29
C SER A 560 7.46 -31.91 -23.11
N PHE A 561 6.89 -30.78 -23.54
CA PHE A 561 5.49 -30.44 -23.34
C PHE A 561 4.52 -31.44 -23.94
N VAL A 562 4.76 -31.94 -25.15
CA VAL A 562 3.88 -32.95 -25.78
C VAL A 562 3.77 -34.26 -24.98
N ARG A 563 4.63 -34.49 -23.98
CA ARG A 563 4.56 -35.65 -23.05
C ARG A 563 3.90 -35.31 -21.72
N LEU A 564 3.52 -34.05 -21.53
CA LEU A 564 2.84 -33.54 -20.35
C LEU A 564 1.33 -33.44 -20.55
N ASP A 565 0.77 -34.03 -21.62
CA ASP A 565 -0.67 -34.01 -21.92
C ASP A 565 -1.25 -32.57 -22.01
N PRO A 566 -0.68 -31.67 -22.84
CA PRO A 566 -1.23 -30.32 -23.00
C PRO A 566 -2.44 -30.32 -23.94
N ASP A 567 -3.28 -29.29 -23.82
CA ASP A 567 -4.26 -28.91 -24.85
C ASP A 567 -3.75 -27.70 -25.66
N VAL A 568 -3.07 -26.78 -24.96
CA VAL A 568 -2.57 -25.53 -25.54
C VAL A 568 -1.10 -25.34 -25.17
N ILE A 569 -0.30 -24.98 -26.18
CA ILE A 569 1.13 -24.69 -26.04
C ILE A 569 1.40 -23.26 -26.52
N LEU A 570 1.95 -22.40 -25.66
CA LEU A 570 2.56 -21.13 -26.07
C LEU A 570 4.06 -21.31 -26.22
N VAL A 571 4.59 -20.89 -27.37
CA VAL A 571 6.03 -20.64 -27.54
C VAL A 571 6.22 -19.14 -27.66
N GLY A 572 7.07 -18.55 -26.82
CA GLY A 572 7.26 -17.10 -26.76
C GLY A 572 7.52 -16.48 -28.14
N GLU A 573 8.35 -17.12 -28.96
CA GLU A 573 8.60 -16.75 -30.35
C GLU A 573 9.22 -17.87 -31.17
N ILE A 574 9.00 -17.85 -32.47
CA ILE A 574 9.68 -18.72 -33.44
C ILE A 574 10.82 -17.92 -34.08
N ARG A 575 12.08 -18.29 -33.78
CA ARG A 575 13.28 -17.63 -34.33
C ARG A 575 14.03 -18.48 -35.35
N ASP A 576 13.93 -19.80 -35.22
CA ASP A 576 14.73 -20.78 -35.94
C ASP A 576 13.86 -21.91 -36.49
N THR A 577 14.45 -22.67 -37.41
CA THR A 577 13.82 -23.81 -38.09
C THR A 577 13.39 -24.89 -37.10
N GLU A 578 14.18 -25.15 -36.06
CA GLU A 578 13.91 -26.23 -35.13
C GLU A 578 12.62 -25.95 -34.33
N THR A 579 12.52 -24.75 -33.78
CA THR A 579 11.33 -24.25 -33.08
C THR A 579 10.12 -24.20 -34.01
N ALA A 580 10.29 -23.76 -35.26
CA ALA A 580 9.19 -23.74 -36.23
C ALA A 580 8.65 -25.14 -36.53
N VAL A 581 9.55 -26.12 -36.72
CA VAL A 581 9.19 -27.52 -37.00
C VAL A 581 8.48 -28.15 -35.81
N GLU A 582 8.96 -27.95 -34.58
CA GLU A 582 8.31 -28.49 -33.39
C GLU A 582 6.93 -27.86 -33.14
N ALA A 583 6.74 -26.56 -33.45
CA ALA A 583 5.44 -25.90 -33.32
C ALA A 583 4.41 -26.48 -34.30
N ILE A 584 4.83 -26.73 -35.54
CA ILE A 584 4.01 -27.39 -36.56
C ILE A 584 3.70 -28.84 -36.15
N ARG A 585 4.67 -29.59 -35.62
CA ARG A 585 4.43 -30.96 -35.14
C ARG A 585 3.45 -31.01 -33.98
N ALA A 586 3.58 -30.12 -33.00
CA ALA A 586 2.65 -30.03 -31.89
C ALA A 586 1.23 -29.73 -32.38
N SER A 587 1.08 -28.86 -33.37
CA SER A 587 -0.20 -28.62 -34.06
C SER A 587 -0.76 -29.90 -34.70
N GLN A 588 0.08 -30.63 -35.46
CA GLN A 588 -0.30 -31.87 -36.14
C GLN A 588 -0.74 -32.97 -35.17
N THR A 589 -0.19 -32.99 -33.96
CA THR A 589 -0.55 -33.97 -32.92
C THR A 589 -1.77 -33.57 -32.09
N GLY A 590 -2.51 -32.53 -32.50
CA GLY A 590 -3.79 -32.19 -31.91
C GLY A 590 -3.77 -31.09 -30.87
N HIS A 591 -2.78 -30.19 -30.90
CA HIS A 591 -2.64 -29.11 -29.93
C HIS A 591 -2.88 -27.74 -30.57
N VAL A 592 -3.46 -26.80 -29.82
CA VAL A 592 -3.43 -25.39 -30.23
C VAL A 592 -2.08 -24.81 -29.86
N VAL A 593 -1.36 -24.32 -30.85
CA VAL A 593 -0.04 -23.71 -30.67
C VAL A 593 -0.14 -22.21 -30.92
N LEU A 594 0.21 -21.44 -29.90
CA LEU A 594 0.26 -19.98 -29.97
C LEU A 594 1.73 -19.56 -30.04
N SER A 595 2.07 -18.61 -30.91
CA SER A 595 3.41 -18.03 -30.91
C SER A 595 3.48 -16.64 -31.52
N THR A 596 4.64 -15.99 -31.33
CA THR A 596 4.98 -14.80 -32.09
C THR A 596 5.97 -15.10 -33.21
N LEU A 597 5.91 -14.32 -34.28
CA LEU A 597 6.89 -14.33 -35.36
C LEU A 597 7.24 -12.89 -35.72
N HIS A 598 8.53 -12.60 -35.91
CA HIS A 598 8.99 -11.26 -36.29
C HIS A 598 8.75 -11.02 -37.79
N SER A 599 7.54 -10.54 -38.09
CA SER A 599 7.10 -10.09 -39.41
C SER A 599 6.28 -8.81 -39.28
N ASN A 600 6.24 -7.98 -40.32
CA ASN A 600 5.55 -6.69 -40.29
C ASN A 600 4.04 -6.81 -40.56
N ASP A 601 3.65 -7.84 -41.31
CA ASP A 601 2.28 -8.15 -41.65
C ASP A 601 2.02 -9.66 -41.75
N ALA A 602 0.77 -10.02 -42.06
CA ALA A 602 0.32 -11.40 -42.10
C ALA A 602 0.88 -12.19 -43.30
N VAL A 603 1.21 -11.53 -44.41
CA VAL A 603 1.74 -12.18 -45.61
C VAL A 603 3.22 -12.47 -45.43
N ASP A 604 3.98 -11.51 -44.89
CA ASP A 604 5.38 -11.66 -44.50
C ASP A 604 5.59 -12.81 -43.51
N ALA A 605 4.59 -13.12 -42.67
CA ALA A 605 4.64 -14.25 -41.76
C ALA A 605 4.73 -15.60 -42.50
N LEU A 606 4.00 -15.75 -43.61
CA LEU A 606 4.05 -16.95 -44.45
C LEU A 606 5.42 -17.11 -45.11
N GLN A 607 5.96 -16.01 -45.66
CA GLN A 607 7.30 -16.01 -46.23
C GLN A 607 8.34 -16.36 -45.17
N ARG A 608 8.21 -15.83 -43.97
CA ARG A 608 9.13 -16.13 -42.87
C ARG A 608 9.10 -17.59 -42.45
N LEU A 609 7.92 -18.23 -42.40
CA LEU A 609 7.83 -19.68 -42.16
C LEU A 609 8.52 -20.49 -43.27
N TYR A 610 8.38 -20.05 -44.52
CA TYR A 610 9.08 -20.67 -45.66
C TYR A 610 10.61 -20.53 -45.53
N ASP A 611 11.10 -19.35 -45.17
CA ASP A 611 12.54 -19.08 -44.95
C ASP A 611 13.11 -19.91 -43.80
N LEU A 612 12.28 -20.27 -42.82
CA LEU A 612 12.61 -21.18 -41.73
C LEU A 612 12.52 -22.66 -42.15
N ASN A 613 12.40 -22.96 -43.45
CA ASN A 613 12.30 -24.30 -44.02
C ASN A 613 11.08 -25.10 -43.53
N VAL A 614 9.98 -24.45 -43.18
CA VAL A 614 8.71 -25.15 -42.95
C VAL A 614 8.09 -25.51 -44.30
N HIS A 615 7.75 -26.78 -44.50
CA HIS A 615 7.12 -27.24 -45.73
C HIS A 615 5.75 -26.58 -45.95
N ALA A 616 5.50 -26.13 -47.19
CA ALA A 616 4.26 -25.44 -47.56
C ALA A 616 3.00 -26.26 -47.25
N ASN A 617 3.04 -27.58 -47.43
CA ASN A 617 1.92 -28.46 -47.08
C ASN A 617 1.61 -28.43 -45.58
N SER A 618 2.63 -28.36 -44.73
CA SER A 618 2.45 -28.27 -43.28
C SER A 618 1.94 -26.89 -42.87
N VAL A 619 2.39 -25.81 -43.52
CA VAL A 619 1.82 -24.48 -43.29
C VAL A 619 0.34 -24.47 -43.68
N ALA A 620 0.00 -25.03 -44.85
CA ALA A 620 -1.38 -25.08 -45.33
C ALA A 620 -2.32 -25.92 -44.46
N SER A 621 -1.81 -26.98 -43.81
CA SER A 621 -2.62 -27.83 -42.93
C SER A 621 -2.73 -27.28 -41.50
N GLU A 622 -1.66 -26.69 -40.97
CA GLU A 622 -1.57 -26.35 -39.55
C GLU A 622 -1.82 -24.87 -39.24
N LEU A 623 -1.50 -23.93 -40.12
CA LEU A 623 -1.62 -22.50 -39.82
C LEU A 623 -3.08 -22.04 -39.89
N MET A 624 -3.71 -21.83 -38.73
CA MET A 624 -5.10 -21.40 -38.63
C MET A 624 -5.30 -19.91 -38.86
N GLY A 625 -4.33 -19.09 -38.46
CA GLY A 625 -4.48 -17.65 -38.54
C GLY A 625 -3.22 -16.89 -38.16
N VAL A 626 -3.08 -15.71 -38.76
CA VAL A 626 -2.03 -14.73 -38.45
C VAL A 626 -2.68 -13.40 -38.08
N ILE A 627 -2.35 -12.91 -36.88
CA ILE A 627 -2.83 -11.63 -36.35
C ILE A 627 -1.67 -10.63 -36.46
N ALA A 628 -1.76 -9.70 -37.41
CA ALA A 628 -0.80 -8.61 -37.53
C ALA A 628 -1.22 -7.43 -36.64
N GLN A 629 -0.34 -6.99 -35.75
CA GLN A 629 -0.66 -6.00 -34.72
C GLN A 629 0.31 -4.80 -34.72
N LYS A 630 -0.25 -3.62 -34.47
CA LYS A 630 0.46 -2.37 -34.16
C LYS A 630 -0.31 -1.62 -33.07
N LEU A 631 0.38 -0.84 -32.25
CA LEU A 631 -0.25 0.04 -31.27
C LEU A 631 -0.31 1.46 -31.82
N ALA A 632 -1.43 2.14 -31.58
CA ALA A 632 -1.62 3.54 -31.87
C ALA A 632 -1.86 4.32 -30.56
N LYS A 633 -1.35 5.55 -30.49
CA LYS A 633 -1.61 6.44 -29.35
C LYS A 633 -3.10 6.77 -29.29
N ARG A 634 -3.68 6.76 -28.09
CA ARG A 634 -5.07 7.16 -27.86
C ARG A 634 -5.14 8.68 -27.69
N ILE A 635 -6.22 9.28 -28.17
CA ILE A 635 -6.50 10.71 -27.98
C ILE A 635 -6.85 10.96 -26.50
N CYS A 636 -6.22 11.95 -25.87
CA CYS A 636 -6.49 12.30 -24.47
C CYS A 636 -7.94 12.81 -24.29
N PRO A 637 -8.75 12.20 -23.41
CA PRO A 637 -10.15 12.59 -23.25
C PRO A 637 -10.35 13.99 -22.63
N GLN A 638 -9.34 14.53 -21.94
CA GLN A 638 -9.43 15.82 -21.25
C GLN A 638 -9.11 17.02 -22.13
N CYS A 639 -8.20 16.87 -23.10
CA CYS A 639 -7.73 17.97 -23.95
C CYS A 639 -8.01 17.80 -25.45
N LYS A 640 -8.75 16.75 -25.83
CA LYS A 640 -9.15 16.55 -27.24
C LYS A 640 -9.95 17.74 -27.76
N THR A 641 -9.65 18.13 -28.99
CA THR A 641 -10.36 19.17 -29.74
C THR A 641 -10.87 18.59 -31.05
N GLY A 642 -11.98 19.11 -31.55
CA GLY A 642 -12.44 18.76 -32.88
C GLY A 642 -11.45 19.29 -33.93
N ALA A 643 -11.09 18.46 -34.90
CA ALA A 643 -10.26 18.84 -36.03
C ALA A 643 -11.01 18.61 -37.34
N THR A 644 -10.69 19.41 -38.36
CA THR A 644 -11.14 19.11 -39.72
C THR A 644 -10.06 18.27 -40.39
N PRO A 645 -10.36 17.04 -40.85
CA PRO A 645 -9.39 16.18 -41.51
C PRO A 645 -8.89 16.82 -42.81
N ASP A 646 -7.61 16.61 -43.13
CA ASP A 646 -7.03 17.08 -44.39
C ASP A 646 -7.70 16.37 -45.57
N PRO A 647 -8.30 17.11 -46.53
CA PRO A 647 -8.95 16.51 -47.69
C PRO A 647 -8.04 15.58 -48.50
N ALA A 648 -6.74 15.89 -48.60
CA ALA A 648 -5.79 15.06 -49.35
C ALA A 648 -5.58 13.69 -48.68
N ILE A 649 -5.52 13.66 -47.34
CA ILE A 649 -5.38 12.42 -46.58
C ILE A 649 -6.66 11.57 -46.68
N LEU A 650 -7.84 12.21 -46.67
CA LEU A 650 -9.11 11.48 -46.84
C LEU A 650 -9.23 10.86 -48.23
N GLU A 651 -8.83 11.58 -49.28
CA GLU A 651 -8.86 11.07 -50.66
C GLU A 651 -7.87 9.92 -50.85
N GLU A 652 -6.69 9.98 -50.20
CA GLU A 652 -5.71 8.89 -50.20
C GLU A 652 -6.22 7.63 -49.47
N LEU A 653 -6.81 7.79 -48.28
CA LEU A 653 -7.27 6.67 -47.45
C LEU A 653 -8.63 6.11 -47.88
N PHE A 654 -9.50 6.95 -48.43
CA PHE A 654 -10.86 6.63 -48.85
C PHE A 654 -11.13 7.13 -50.28
N PRO A 655 -10.50 6.53 -51.30
CA PRO A 655 -10.59 6.99 -52.69
C PRO A 655 -12.01 6.92 -53.26
N GLU A 656 -12.90 6.10 -52.68
CA GLU A 656 -14.31 5.98 -53.08
C GLU A 656 -15.26 6.84 -52.21
N GLY A 657 -14.71 7.68 -51.32
CA GLY A 657 -15.46 8.53 -50.41
C GLY A 657 -15.38 8.08 -48.95
N THR A 658 -15.38 9.06 -48.05
CA THR A 658 -15.27 8.81 -46.60
C THR A 658 -16.51 8.07 -46.07
N PRO A 659 -16.35 6.97 -45.30
CA PRO A 659 -17.48 6.26 -44.70
C PRO A 659 -18.32 7.14 -43.78
N ASP A 660 -19.64 6.95 -43.75
CA ASP A 660 -20.56 7.69 -42.86
C ASP A 660 -20.20 7.56 -41.37
N SER A 661 -19.49 6.49 -41.00
CA SER A 661 -19.02 6.24 -39.64
C SER A 661 -17.72 6.96 -39.27
N PHE A 662 -17.05 7.64 -40.21
CA PHE A 662 -15.79 8.32 -39.96
C PHE A 662 -16.00 9.54 -39.05
N ARG A 663 -15.14 9.68 -38.04
CA ARG A 663 -15.17 10.79 -37.08
C ARG A 663 -13.75 11.29 -36.88
N CYS A 664 -13.57 12.60 -36.98
CA CYS A 664 -12.31 13.27 -36.68
C CYS A 664 -12.31 13.83 -35.26
#